data_AF-G9ZGM8-F1
#
_entry.id   AF-G9ZGM8-F1
#
_cell.length_a   1.000
_cell.length_b   1.000
_cell.length_c   1.000
_cell.angle_alpha   90.00
_cell.angle_beta   90.00
_cell.angle_gamma   90.00
#
_symmetry.space_group_name_H-M   'P 1'
#
loop_
_entity.id
_entity.type
_entity.pdbx_description
1 polymer ?
#
loop_
_entity_poly.entity_id
_entity_poly.type
_entity_poly.pdbx_seq_one_letter_code
_entity_poly.pdbx_strand_id
1 'polypeptide(L)'
;KITISGEAKVGSELTAQLSDSDGFAADKVQYQWLRDGQAINGQTGKTYTLTQDDAGHKITVRATYKDNAGHDENPTSEVTDIPAPPPNQPGSIAISGEAKVGSTLTATVTDGDGFTADKVQYQWLRDGNPIDSANGKTYTLTQDDAGHKITVRATYKDNAGHDEAPISDAQDIPTPPPSGKVGEYVPKPTTDFVANVKDAEYGAKGDGKTDDTAAIQKAIDAVAAKGGGIVDIPNGTYLIDAMRQETSSYETSGLVLKSNVTLRMADGTVLKSLPNNSQFASVVTIKDANNAHIYGGTIEGDRDSHTGEYGEWGHGVRITNSTNVVVEKVTSKNNWGDGFYVGKRGSSDIETQNITFYQVNADHNRRQGISITHGKGIKVLNSVFKDTDGTDPRAGIDIEPNKNEQVSDVELRGNTFSGNRYGIVASNHMHGGSTAVKNITFENNIVEDNHVGILYVGVEGGTIRHNTVRQKHDMPEKYPYHHQYGIELRNGAVHSTTGVTVSDNDLYGGNVIDRHTSGNTIGTNHFKSAVYIKGTAQPGQTLTAEVYDGDYGELYRHVSVKVPPKSVTSYRWYADGVEIEGAHGSTYTLTEAERGKVITVKIAYTDIAGQEESATSAGTMPVGYKNHAPTDITLDPRVIYGNEDQAEVGTLKAIDADKGDRFTYTVNDERFEVNGDMLRLKKGQSLDYDKVNSVTLTVTATDQMGASYSKTFTAYVRAPKGMPGFDYYDLTLSANKLMEGKDGASVGKLTLRDRSVGKDYTYHVNDPRFEIVDGTLKLKAGQKVNYDQEKTISVSVTVSNSGGQTIRKTFTLHVEDDPNYPPSGNSEPPSSADIHSATEAGDALHRHDADNNDGHHNGAQTASYSDGHDSGHSQAKSSDTHAAADHTQHNGATDNAPHTLGDSDAPVHLSAPLKASAQAELAGKSSAEILDYLGERGGDAFTFDAAETPHNLTGTDGNDTLVAASGADTLKGGNGADQFVFITNPLKNAESPALNQILDLNTGEDRIRLVAGKGGTIKNLHYNAEKHTLDYDLDDGANHSYHNSITLHAHDGHTLTQEEVLAAVSIL
;
A
#
# COMPACT_ATOMS: atom_id res chain seq x y z
N LYS A 1 30.97 -78.36 -29.74
CA LYS A 1 30.67 -76.91 -29.53
C LYS A 1 29.36 -76.77 -28.77
N ILE A 2 29.32 -75.89 -27.77
CA ILE A 2 28.09 -75.55 -27.03
C ILE A 2 27.79 -74.06 -27.14
N THR A 3 26.52 -73.70 -27.32
CA THR A 3 26.02 -72.31 -27.38
C THR A 3 24.76 -72.15 -26.54
N ILE A 4 24.49 -70.93 -26.07
CA ILE A 4 23.26 -70.59 -25.37
C ILE A 4 22.29 -69.93 -26.37
N SER A 5 21.02 -70.28 -26.29
CA SER A 5 19.91 -69.61 -27.00
C SER A 5 18.83 -69.19 -26.01
N GLY A 6 18.25 -68.00 -26.16
CA GLY A 6 17.23 -67.45 -25.27
C GLY A 6 17.44 -65.94 -25.07
N GLU A 7 16.47 -65.26 -24.46
CA GLU A 7 16.60 -63.84 -24.11
C GLU A 7 17.46 -63.69 -22.85
N ALA A 8 18.52 -62.88 -22.92
CA ALA A 8 19.41 -62.61 -21.79
C ALA A 8 18.79 -61.57 -20.83
N LYS A 9 17.66 -61.94 -20.21
CA LYS A 9 16.87 -61.07 -19.33
C LYS A 9 16.32 -61.88 -18.16
N VAL A 10 16.42 -61.34 -16.94
CA VAL A 10 15.87 -61.98 -15.72
C VAL A 10 14.41 -62.41 -15.94
N GLY A 11 14.08 -63.63 -15.51
CA GLY A 11 12.79 -64.29 -15.73
C GLY A 11 12.68 -65.06 -17.05
N SER A 12 13.63 -64.89 -17.98
CA SER A 12 13.65 -65.62 -19.27
C SER A 12 14.38 -66.96 -19.14
N GLU A 13 13.98 -67.93 -19.96
CA GLU A 13 14.64 -69.23 -20.03
C GLU A 13 15.76 -69.25 -21.09
N LEU A 14 16.96 -69.65 -20.67
CA LEU A 14 18.09 -69.95 -21.52
C LEU A 14 18.16 -71.45 -21.80
N THR A 15 18.53 -71.83 -23.03
CA THR A 15 18.65 -73.22 -23.47
C THR A 15 20.05 -73.50 -24.01
N ALA A 16 20.67 -74.58 -23.53
CA ALA A 16 21.93 -75.09 -24.04
C ALA A 16 21.75 -75.85 -25.36
N GLN A 17 22.51 -75.46 -26.38
CA GLN A 17 22.56 -76.12 -27.69
C GLN A 17 23.94 -76.74 -27.89
N LEU A 18 24.00 -78.07 -28.00
CA LEU A 18 25.24 -78.83 -28.15
C LEU A 18 25.31 -79.45 -29.55
N SER A 19 26.44 -79.29 -30.23
CA SER A 19 26.73 -79.90 -31.53
C SER A 19 28.14 -80.49 -31.55
N ASP A 20 28.26 -81.72 -32.05
CA ASP A 20 29.51 -82.45 -32.20
C ASP A 20 29.57 -83.09 -33.60
N SER A 21 30.72 -83.04 -34.28
CA SER A 21 30.86 -83.56 -35.65
C SER A 21 30.71 -85.06 -35.75
N ASP A 22 31.09 -85.80 -34.70
CA ASP A 22 31.02 -87.27 -34.67
C ASP A 22 29.74 -87.76 -33.94
N GLY A 23 28.97 -86.82 -33.38
CA GLY A 23 27.71 -87.06 -32.69
C GLY A 23 27.88 -87.58 -31.25
N PHE A 24 26.78 -87.61 -30.51
CA PHE A 24 26.75 -88.02 -29.11
C PHE A 24 25.37 -88.58 -28.73
N ALA A 25 25.32 -89.36 -27.65
CA ALA A 25 24.07 -89.82 -27.05
C ALA A 25 23.46 -88.70 -26.19
N ALA A 26 22.36 -88.10 -26.65
CA ALA A 26 21.78 -86.91 -26.02
C ALA A 26 21.31 -87.14 -24.57
N ASP A 27 20.93 -88.37 -24.22
CA ASP A 27 20.53 -88.80 -22.88
C ASP A 27 21.72 -88.97 -21.90
N LYS A 28 22.96 -88.91 -22.39
CA LYS A 28 24.19 -89.04 -21.60
C LYS A 28 24.95 -87.72 -21.41
N VAL A 29 24.37 -86.60 -21.84
CA VAL A 29 24.97 -85.27 -21.64
C VAL A 29 24.59 -84.73 -20.27
N GLN A 30 25.59 -84.33 -19.50
CA GLN A 30 25.39 -83.62 -18.23
C GLN A 30 25.64 -82.13 -18.44
N TYR A 31 24.73 -81.28 -17.96
CA TYR A 31 24.89 -79.82 -18.01
C TYR A 31 25.18 -79.27 -16.62
N GLN A 32 25.90 -78.15 -16.57
CA GLN A 32 26.05 -77.33 -15.38
C GLN A 32 26.07 -75.87 -15.79
N TRP A 33 25.12 -75.08 -15.29
CA TRP A 33 25.11 -73.63 -15.47
C TRP A 33 26.04 -72.96 -14.47
N LEU A 34 26.72 -71.90 -14.91
CA LEU A 34 27.67 -71.14 -14.10
C LEU A 34 27.36 -69.65 -14.12
N ARG A 35 27.48 -69.01 -12.96
CA ARG A 35 27.44 -67.56 -12.75
C ARG A 35 28.85 -67.08 -12.41
N ASP A 36 29.41 -66.19 -13.21
CA ASP A 36 30.79 -65.70 -13.11
C ASP A 36 31.82 -66.84 -12.98
N GLY A 37 31.59 -67.92 -13.72
CA GLY A 37 32.45 -69.10 -13.71
C GLY A 37 32.30 -70.04 -12.50
N GLN A 38 31.39 -69.73 -11.56
CA GLN A 38 31.04 -70.60 -10.42
C GLN A 38 29.76 -71.38 -10.70
N ALA A 39 29.71 -72.65 -10.28
CA ALA A 39 28.54 -73.50 -10.51
C ALA A 39 27.30 -72.96 -9.77
N ILE A 40 26.19 -72.77 -10.49
CA ILE A 40 24.90 -72.44 -9.89
C ILE A 40 24.31 -73.73 -9.33
N ASN A 41 24.16 -73.79 -8.01
CA ASN A 41 23.82 -75.02 -7.31
C ASN A 41 22.48 -75.61 -7.81
N GLY A 42 22.48 -76.90 -8.16
CA GLY A 42 21.31 -77.63 -8.67
C GLY A 42 20.93 -77.37 -10.13
N GLN A 43 21.54 -76.39 -10.80
CA GLN A 43 21.20 -76.02 -12.18
C GLN A 43 21.94 -76.89 -13.19
N THR A 44 21.43 -78.12 -13.35
CA THR A 44 22.03 -79.18 -14.19
C THR A 44 21.17 -79.56 -15.40
N GLY A 45 20.09 -78.82 -15.62
CA GLY A 45 19.20 -79.01 -16.76
C GLY A 45 19.76 -78.48 -18.08
N LYS A 46 19.19 -78.95 -19.19
CA LYS A 46 19.46 -78.38 -20.53
C LYS A 46 18.98 -76.93 -20.63
N THR A 47 18.02 -76.53 -19.81
CA THR A 47 17.54 -75.15 -19.70
C THR A 47 17.80 -74.56 -18.31
N TYR A 48 17.83 -73.23 -18.23
CA TYR A 48 17.96 -72.46 -17.00
C TYR A 48 17.15 -71.18 -17.09
N THR A 49 16.24 -70.96 -16.13
CA THR A 49 15.49 -69.70 -16.00
C THR A 49 16.31 -68.71 -15.20
N LEU A 50 16.59 -67.54 -15.78
CA LEU A 50 17.33 -66.48 -15.14
C LEU A 50 16.59 -65.93 -13.92
N THR A 51 17.31 -65.79 -12.82
CA THR A 51 16.84 -65.28 -11.53
C THR A 51 17.35 -63.86 -11.29
N GLN A 52 16.81 -63.18 -10.28
CA GLN A 52 17.27 -61.84 -9.91
C GLN A 52 18.77 -61.82 -9.57
N ASP A 53 19.28 -62.89 -8.97
CA ASP A 53 20.69 -63.02 -8.62
C ASP A 53 21.62 -63.17 -9.84
N ASP A 54 21.07 -63.33 -11.06
CA ASP A 54 21.84 -63.35 -12.30
C ASP A 54 21.98 -61.95 -12.94
N ALA A 55 21.23 -60.95 -12.46
CA ALA A 55 21.30 -59.59 -12.99
C ALA A 55 22.71 -58.99 -12.81
N GLY A 56 23.30 -58.46 -13.89
CA GLY A 56 24.65 -57.90 -13.88
C GLY A 56 25.77 -58.95 -13.89
N HIS A 57 25.44 -60.25 -13.92
CA HIS A 57 26.40 -61.35 -13.90
C HIS A 57 26.58 -62.00 -15.28
N LYS A 58 27.67 -62.75 -15.43
CA LYS A 58 28.02 -63.51 -16.63
C LYS A 58 27.53 -64.94 -16.52
N ILE A 59 26.70 -65.38 -17.46
CA ILE A 59 26.18 -66.75 -17.50
C ILE A 59 26.87 -67.58 -18.56
N THR A 60 27.31 -68.79 -18.18
CA THR A 60 27.82 -69.81 -19.09
C THR A 60 27.20 -71.17 -18.78
N VAL A 61 27.23 -72.10 -19.73
CA VAL A 61 26.87 -73.50 -19.50
C VAL A 61 27.99 -74.42 -19.93
N ARG A 62 28.31 -75.40 -19.09
CA ARG A 62 29.26 -76.46 -19.37
C ARG A 62 28.51 -77.75 -19.65
N ALA A 63 28.87 -78.46 -20.72
CA ALA A 63 28.39 -79.81 -20.98
C ALA A 63 29.51 -80.82 -20.82
N THR A 64 29.24 -81.95 -20.18
CA THR A 64 30.16 -83.09 -20.06
C THR A 64 29.52 -84.32 -20.66
N TYR A 65 30.18 -84.95 -21.64
CA TYR A 65 29.67 -86.11 -22.35
C TYR A 65 30.80 -86.94 -22.96
N LYS A 66 30.45 -88.13 -23.47
CA LYS A 66 31.34 -88.95 -24.29
C LYS A 66 30.81 -88.96 -25.72
N ASP A 67 31.65 -88.63 -26.69
CA ASP A 67 31.26 -88.63 -28.10
C ASP A 67 31.13 -90.08 -28.65
N ASN A 68 30.67 -90.22 -29.89
CA ASN A 68 30.57 -91.53 -30.53
C ASN A 68 31.93 -92.12 -30.96
N ALA A 69 33.01 -91.32 -30.98
CA ALA A 69 34.37 -91.78 -31.21
C ALA A 69 35.04 -92.34 -29.93
N GLY A 70 34.43 -92.14 -28.77
CA GLY A 70 34.87 -92.63 -27.47
C GLY A 70 35.75 -91.66 -26.69
N HIS A 71 35.77 -90.37 -27.03
CA HIS A 71 36.48 -89.31 -26.31
C HIS A 71 35.58 -88.61 -25.28
N ASP A 72 36.16 -88.23 -24.14
CA ASP A 72 35.46 -87.46 -23.10
C ASP A 72 35.57 -85.97 -23.42
N GLU A 73 34.42 -85.31 -23.54
CA GLU A 73 34.28 -83.92 -23.97
C GLU A 73 33.74 -83.03 -22.84
N ASN A 74 34.26 -81.81 -22.74
CA ASN A 74 33.84 -80.85 -21.71
C ASN A 74 33.75 -79.37 -22.17
N PRO A 75 33.05 -79.05 -23.27
CA PRO A 75 32.97 -77.68 -23.76
C PRO A 75 32.16 -76.78 -22.81
N THR A 76 32.64 -75.55 -22.63
CA THR A 76 31.89 -74.46 -21.98
C THR A 76 31.47 -73.45 -23.04
N SER A 77 30.27 -72.88 -22.91
CA SER A 77 29.76 -71.89 -23.86
C SER A 77 30.55 -70.59 -23.79
N GLU A 78 30.41 -69.76 -24.82
CA GLU A 78 30.74 -68.34 -24.69
C GLU A 78 29.89 -67.69 -23.58
N VAL A 79 30.40 -66.59 -23.05
CA VAL A 79 29.74 -65.80 -22.01
C VAL A 79 28.48 -65.14 -22.56
N THR A 80 27.37 -65.27 -21.82
CA THR A 80 26.16 -64.47 -22.00
C THR A 80 26.10 -63.45 -20.88
N ASP A 81 26.26 -62.17 -21.21
CA ASP A 81 26.11 -61.07 -20.25
C ASP A 81 24.62 -60.86 -19.96
N ILE A 82 24.25 -60.90 -18.67
CA ILE A 82 22.89 -60.55 -18.23
C ILE A 82 22.92 -59.09 -17.80
N PRO A 83 22.21 -58.18 -18.49
CA PRO A 83 22.17 -56.78 -18.13
C PRO A 83 21.69 -56.60 -16.67
N ALA A 84 22.37 -55.73 -15.92
CA ALA A 84 21.80 -55.20 -14.69
C ALA A 84 20.58 -54.32 -15.04
N PRO A 85 19.54 -54.27 -14.19
CA PRO A 85 18.53 -53.22 -14.33
C PRO A 85 19.22 -51.84 -14.27
N PRO A 86 18.69 -50.84 -14.99
CA PRO A 86 19.22 -49.48 -14.89
C PRO A 86 19.19 -49.00 -13.42
N PRO A 87 20.15 -48.14 -13.02
CA PRO A 87 20.13 -47.53 -11.70
C PRO A 87 18.79 -46.85 -11.46
N ASN A 88 18.24 -47.02 -10.27
CA ASN A 88 16.96 -46.43 -9.90
C ASN A 88 17.03 -44.89 -9.96
N GLN A 89 16.03 -44.25 -10.57
CA GLN A 89 15.76 -42.82 -10.47
C GLN A 89 14.60 -42.58 -9.51
N PRO A 90 14.86 -42.30 -8.22
CA PRO A 90 13.83 -42.30 -7.19
C PRO A 90 12.66 -41.37 -7.51
N GLY A 91 11.46 -41.83 -7.15
CA GLY A 91 10.25 -41.06 -7.24
C GLY A 91 10.25 -39.80 -6.37
N SER A 92 9.48 -38.81 -6.78
CA SER A 92 9.15 -37.63 -5.97
C SER A 92 7.65 -37.38 -5.95
N ILE A 93 7.16 -36.73 -4.89
CA ILE A 93 5.75 -36.38 -4.74
C ILE A 93 5.61 -34.95 -4.22
N ALA A 94 4.72 -34.19 -4.85
CA ALA A 94 4.41 -32.80 -4.49
C ALA A 94 2.93 -32.65 -4.13
N ILE A 95 2.64 -31.72 -3.22
CA ILE A 95 1.29 -31.28 -2.87
C ILE A 95 1.02 -29.95 -3.57
N SER A 96 -0.17 -29.82 -4.17
CA SER A 96 -0.71 -28.55 -4.66
C SER A 96 -2.12 -28.31 -4.14
N GLY A 97 -2.56 -27.06 -4.12
CA GLY A 97 -3.85 -26.64 -3.56
C GLY A 97 -3.68 -25.64 -2.41
N GLU A 98 -4.77 -24.99 -2.03
CA GLU A 98 -4.77 -24.02 -0.93
C GLU A 98 -4.66 -24.75 0.42
N ALA A 99 -3.67 -24.38 1.23
CA ALA A 99 -3.45 -24.93 2.57
C ALA A 99 -4.45 -24.33 3.58
N LYS A 100 -5.73 -24.61 3.39
CA LYS A 100 -6.83 -24.05 4.17
C LYS A 100 -7.89 -25.12 4.42
N VAL A 101 -8.43 -25.17 5.64
CA VAL A 101 -9.54 -26.07 5.98
C VAL A 101 -10.72 -25.87 5.01
N GLY A 102 -11.23 -26.97 4.46
CA GLY A 102 -12.27 -27.00 3.44
C GLY A 102 -11.74 -26.99 2.00
N SER A 103 -10.48 -26.62 1.78
CA SER A 103 -9.84 -26.67 0.46
C SER A 103 -9.31 -28.08 0.14
N THR A 104 -9.19 -28.39 -1.15
CA THR A 104 -8.72 -29.70 -1.62
C THR A 104 -7.27 -29.63 -2.04
N LEU A 105 -6.43 -30.45 -1.42
CA LEU A 105 -5.06 -30.70 -1.80
C LEU A 105 -4.99 -31.84 -2.83
N THR A 106 -4.03 -31.76 -3.74
CA THR A 106 -3.78 -32.73 -4.82
C THR A 106 -2.34 -33.19 -4.77
N ALA A 107 -2.13 -34.49 -4.84
CA ALA A 107 -0.82 -35.12 -4.92
C ALA A 107 -0.40 -35.36 -6.39
N THR A 108 0.84 -34.98 -6.72
CA THR A 108 1.45 -35.21 -8.03
C THR A 108 2.74 -36.00 -7.86
N VAL A 109 2.83 -37.16 -8.52
CA VAL A 109 4.03 -38.02 -8.50
C VAL A 109 4.81 -37.82 -9.80
N THR A 110 6.13 -37.73 -9.67
CA THR A 110 7.07 -37.65 -10.79
C THR A 110 8.18 -38.66 -10.58
N ASP A 111 8.57 -39.34 -11.65
CA ASP A 111 9.56 -40.41 -11.63
C ASP A 111 10.36 -40.41 -12.94
N GLY A 112 11.69 -40.48 -12.85
CA GLY A 112 12.59 -40.43 -14.01
C GLY A 112 12.58 -41.70 -14.86
N ASP A 113 12.20 -42.84 -14.29
CA ASP A 113 12.01 -44.12 -14.96
C ASP A 113 10.57 -44.29 -15.47
N GLY A 114 9.67 -43.40 -15.03
CA GLY A 114 8.25 -43.40 -15.35
C GLY A 114 7.48 -44.50 -14.62
N PHE A 115 6.16 -44.34 -14.55
CA PHE A 115 5.31 -45.26 -13.78
C PHE A 115 3.91 -45.38 -14.40
N THR A 116 3.14 -46.39 -13.98
CA THR A 116 1.73 -46.53 -14.37
C THR A 116 0.83 -45.81 -13.35
N ALA A 117 0.20 -44.71 -13.74
CA ALA A 117 -0.50 -43.81 -12.82
C ALA A 117 -1.67 -44.45 -12.04
N ASP A 118 -2.36 -45.43 -12.61
CA ASP A 118 -3.46 -46.17 -11.97
C ASP A 118 -3.00 -47.19 -10.92
N LYS A 119 -1.69 -47.46 -10.85
CA LYS A 119 -1.08 -48.35 -9.86
C LYS A 119 -0.48 -47.63 -8.65
N VAL A 120 -0.56 -46.30 -8.61
CA VAL A 120 -0.07 -45.51 -7.47
C VAL A 120 -1.07 -45.57 -6.33
N GLN A 121 -0.58 -45.94 -5.15
CA GLN A 121 -1.35 -45.90 -3.90
C GLN A 121 -0.96 -44.66 -3.11
N TYR A 122 -1.94 -43.90 -2.63
CA TYR A 122 -1.71 -42.70 -1.83
C TYR A 122 -2.12 -42.93 -0.38
N GLN A 123 -1.41 -42.28 0.54
CA GLN A 123 -1.79 -42.16 1.94
C GLN A 123 -1.44 -40.76 2.42
N TRP A 124 -2.45 -39.97 2.79
CA TRP A 124 -2.23 -38.68 3.45
C TRP A 124 -1.91 -38.88 4.93
N LEU A 125 -1.04 -38.03 5.46
CA LEU A 125 -0.59 -38.08 6.84
C LEU A 125 -0.76 -36.72 7.52
N ARG A 126 -1.12 -36.76 8.81
CA ARG A 126 -1.15 -35.62 9.72
C ARG A 126 -0.07 -35.82 10.77
N ASP A 127 0.89 -34.89 10.82
CA ASP A 127 2.08 -34.97 11.68
C ASP A 127 2.80 -36.33 11.58
N GLY A 128 2.89 -36.86 10.37
CA GLY A 128 3.51 -38.16 10.08
C GLY A 128 2.65 -39.39 10.39
N ASN A 129 1.42 -39.23 10.92
CA ASN A 129 0.48 -40.33 11.16
C ASN A 129 -0.54 -40.48 10.04
N PRO A 130 -0.90 -41.70 9.59
CA PRO A 130 -1.92 -41.89 8.56
C PRO A 130 -3.27 -41.27 8.93
N ILE A 131 -3.90 -40.58 7.98
CA ILE A 131 -5.27 -40.08 8.11
C ILE A 131 -6.23 -41.15 7.55
N ASP A 132 -7.22 -41.55 8.36
CA ASP A 132 -8.17 -42.58 7.99
C ASP A 132 -8.93 -42.24 6.71
N SER A 133 -8.98 -43.20 5.78
CA SER A 133 -9.67 -43.09 4.48
C SER A 133 -9.15 -42.03 3.51
N ALA A 134 -8.07 -41.32 3.85
CA ALA A 134 -7.40 -40.37 2.98
C ALA A 134 -6.41 -41.09 2.04
N ASN A 135 -6.96 -41.89 1.13
CA ASN A 135 -6.20 -42.83 0.30
C ASN A 135 -6.19 -42.43 -1.19
N GLY A 136 -6.77 -41.26 -1.50
CA GLY A 136 -6.93 -40.75 -2.85
C GLY A 136 -5.77 -39.87 -3.29
N LYS A 137 -5.68 -39.65 -4.60
CA LYS A 137 -4.80 -38.63 -5.20
C LYS A 137 -5.08 -37.22 -4.65
N THR A 138 -6.30 -36.98 -4.17
CA THR A 138 -6.72 -35.71 -3.58
C THR A 138 -7.19 -35.91 -2.14
N TYR A 139 -7.04 -34.87 -1.31
CA TYR A 139 -7.53 -34.83 0.07
C TYR A 139 -8.14 -33.47 0.38
N THR A 140 -9.38 -33.45 0.84
CA THR A 140 -10.03 -32.23 1.32
C THR A 140 -9.67 -32.02 2.78
N LEU A 141 -9.06 -30.88 3.09
CA LEU A 141 -8.63 -30.53 4.43
C LEU A 141 -9.84 -30.41 5.37
N THR A 142 -9.75 -31.09 6.49
CA THR A 142 -10.75 -31.11 7.55
C THR A 142 -10.36 -30.16 8.68
N GLN A 143 -11.30 -29.90 9.60
CA GLN A 143 -11.00 -29.09 10.77
C GLN A 143 -9.90 -29.70 11.65
N ASP A 144 -9.77 -31.02 11.67
CA ASP A 144 -8.75 -31.72 12.46
C ASP A 144 -7.34 -31.57 11.87
N ASP A 145 -7.20 -31.03 10.65
CA ASP A 145 -5.91 -30.73 10.02
C ASP A 145 -5.39 -29.33 10.39
N ALA A 146 -6.23 -28.48 10.97
CA ALA A 146 -5.89 -27.15 11.42
C ALA A 146 -4.71 -27.15 12.40
N GLY A 147 -3.67 -26.35 12.11
CA GLY A 147 -2.48 -26.25 12.96
C GLY A 147 -1.54 -27.44 12.88
N HIS A 148 -1.83 -28.40 12.00
CA HIS A 148 -1.03 -29.60 11.80
C HIS A 148 -0.27 -29.56 10.48
N LYS A 149 0.78 -30.38 10.38
CA LYS A 149 1.53 -30.58 9.14
C LYS A 149 0.90 -31.71 8.34
N ILE A 150 0.57 -31.43 7.08
CA ILE A 150 0.02 -32.42 6.16
C ILE A 150 1.10 -32.85 5.16
N THR A 151 1.30 -34.16 5.04
CA THR A 151 2.14 -34.78 4.00
C THR A 151 1.34 -35.86 3.26
N VAL A 152 1.84 -36.30 2.11
CA VAL A 152 1.30 -37.45 1.38
C VAL A 152 2.43 -38.39 1.00
N ARG A 153 2.19 -39.69 1.16
CA ARG A 153 3.06 -40.78 0.70
C ARG A 153 2.45 -41.43 -0.54
N ALA A 154 3.23 -41.61 -1.58
CA ALA A 154 2.89 -42.49 -2.70
C ALA A 154 3.65 -43.81 -2.60
N THR A 155 3.04 -44.92 -2.99
CA THR A 155 3.69 -46.23 -3.12
C THR A 155 3.35 -46.85 -4.46
N TYR A 156 4.36 -47.22 -5.24
CA TYR A 156 4.21 -47.79 -6.57
C TYR A 156 5.45 -48.58 -6.99
N LYS A 157 5.37 -49.23 -8.16
CA LYS A 157 6.52 -49.83 -8.84
C LYS A 157 6.73 -49.07 -10.14
N ASP A 158 7.94 -48.61 -10.39
CA ASP A 158 8.29 -47.88 -11.60
C ASP A 158 8.33 -48.81 -12.83
N ASN A 159 8.62 -48.25 -14.01
CA ASN A 159 8.76 -49.03 -15.23
C ASN A 159 10.12 -49.74 -15.35
N ALA A 160 11.11 -49.39 -14.52
CA ALA A 160 12.42 -50.06 -14.43
C ALA A 160 12.39 -51.30 -13.51
N GLY A 161 11.31 -51.50 -12.76
CA GLY A 161 11.10 -52.61 -11.84
C GLY A 161 11.46 -52.34 -10.37
N HIS A 162 11.73 -51.10 -9.99
CA HIS A 162 12.03 -50.69 -8.61
C HIS A 162 10.76 -50.31 -7.85
N ASP A 163 10.73 -50.63 -6.55
CA ASP A 163 9.62 -50.27 -5.67
C ASP A 163 9.89 -48.91 -5.03
N GLU A 164 8.92 -48.00 -5.14
CA GLU A 164 9.03 -46.59 -4.78
C GLU A 164 8.07 -46.23 -3.64
N ALA A 165 8.53 -45.35 -2.73
CA ALA A 165 7.73 -44.90 -1.58
C ALA A 165 7.97 -43.43 -1.15
N PRO A 166 7.96 -42.43 -2.06
CA PRO A 166 8.28 -41.05 -1.71
C PRO A 166 7.23 -40.42 -0.79
N ILE A 167 7.68 -39.48 0.05
CA ILE A 167 6.87 -38.64 0.94
C ILE A 167 7.08 -37.18 0.55
N SER A 168 6.00 -36.40 0.51
CA SER A 168 6.06 -34.98 0.15
C SER A 168 6.73 -34.13 1.23
N ASP A 169 7.17 -32.93 0.84
CA ASP A 169 7.40 -31.85 1.81
C ASP A 169 6.12 -31.61 2.65
N ALA A 170 6.31 -31.16 3.89
CA ALA A 170 5.22 -30.87 4.80
C ALA A 170 4.53 -29.55 4.45
N GLN A 171 3.21 -29.60 4.31
CA GLN A 171 2.38 -28.41 4.18
C GLN A 171 1.83 -28.02 5.56
N ASP A 172 2.24 -26.87 6.08
CA ASP A 172 1.63 -26.29 7.28
C ASP A 172 0.20 -25.85 6.95
N ILE A 173 -0.76 -26.38 7.71
CA ILE A 173 -2.15 -25.94 7.63
C ILE A 173 -2.32 -24.91 8.75
N PRO A 174 -2.51 -23.62 8.43
CA PRO A 174 -2.81 -22.63 9.44
C PRO A 174 -3.99 -23.11 10.26
N THR A 175 -3.92 -22.99 11.58
CA THR A 175 -5.15 -23.04 12.37
C THR A 175 -6.08 -22.01 11.75
N PRO A 176 -7.32 -22.37 11.35
CA PRO A 176 -8.36 -21.36 11.27
C PRO A 176 -8.24 -20.54 12.55
N PRO A 177 -8.48 -19.22 12.49
CA PRO A 177 -8.70 -18.46 13.72
C PRO A 177 -9.54 -19.35 14.64
N PRO A 178 -9.23 -19.42 15.95
CA PRO A 178 -10.10 -20.15 16.87
C PRO A 178 -11.50 -19.80 16.44
N SER A 179 -12.36 -20.79 16.24
CA SER A 179 -13.77 -20.48 16.18
C SER A 179 -14.06 -19.85 17.54
N GLY A 180 -13.83 -18.54 17.68
CA GLY A 180 -14.49 -17.69 18.63
C GLY A 180 -15.92 -18.09 18.36
N LYS A 181 -16.49 -18.85 19.32
CA LYS A 181 -17.75 -19.54 19.12
C LYS A 181 -18.66 -18.59 18.37
N VAL A 182 -19.11 -18.97 17.17
CA VAL A 182 -20.15 -18.21 16.48
C VAL A 182 -21.33 -18.19 17.46
N GLY A 183 -21.58 -17.05 18.09
CA GLY A 183 -22.50 -17.02 19.23
C GLY A 183 -22.47 -15.86 20.20
N GLU A 184 -21.94 -14.67 19.89
CA GLU A 184 -22.07 -13.54 20.85
C GLU A 184 -23.30 -12.65 20.63
N TYR A 185 -23.82 -12.52 19.41
CA TYR A 185 -25.18 -12.02 19.17
C TYR A 185 -25.53 -12.19 17.69
N VAL A 186 -26.30 -13.21 17.31
CA VAL A 186 -27.02 -13.18 16.02
C VAL A 186 -28.43 -12.68 16.33
N PRO A 187 -28.82 -11.47 15.89
CA PRO A 187 -30.16 -10.94 16.07
C PRO A 187 -31.19 -12.00 15.67
N LYS A 188 -31.93 -12.52 16.65
CA LYS A 188 -33.07 -13.37 16.33
C LYS A 188 -34.24 -12.45 15.98
N PRO A 189 -35.01 -12.78 14.93
CA PRO A 189 -36.27 -12.11 14.68
C PRO A 189 -37.10 -12.10 15.97
N THR A 190 -37.59 -10.93 16.37
CA THR A 190 -38.47 -10.81 17.55
C THR A 190 -39.86 -11.37 17.30
N THR A 191 -40.21 -11.58 16.03
CA THR A 191 -41.45 -12.21 15.58
C THR A 191 -41.16 -13.14 14.40
N ASP A 192 -42.08 -14.08 14.14
CA ASP A 192 -42.02 -14.97 12.97
C ASP A 192 -42.59 -14.31 11.69
N PHE A 193 -42.88 -13.01 11.71
CA PHE A 193 -43.43 -12.31 10.55
C PHE A 193 -42.38 -12.21 9.44
N VAL A 194 -42.78 -12.61 8.23
CA VAL A 194 -41.93 -12.55 7.03
C VAL A 194 -42.65 -11.75 5.95
N ALA A 195 -41.98 -10.73 5.41
CA ALA A 195 -42.44 -9.96 4.26
C ALA A 195 -41.54 -10.27 3.06
N ASN A 196 -42.06 -10.96 2.04
CA ASN A 196 -41.32 -11.17 0.80
C ASN A 196 -41.52 -9.95 -0.12
N VAL A 197 -40.43 -9.29 -0.53
CA VAL A 197 -40.51 -8.03 -1.28
C VAL A 197 -41.23 -8.15 -2.63
N LYS A 198 -41.33 -9.36 -3.20
CA LYS A 198 -42.05 -9.63 -4.47
C LYS A 198 -43.54 -9.86 -4.29
N ASP A 199 -44.03 -10.03 -3.06
CA ASP A 199 -45.47 -10.15 -2.82
C ASP A 199 -46.21 -8.93 -3.37
N ALA A 200 -47.43 -9.15 -3.86
CA ALA A 200 -48.23 -8.11 -4.53
C ALA A 200 -48.46 -6.86 -3.64
N GLU A 201 -48.37 -7.01 -2.33
CA GLU A 201 -48.47 -5.92 -1.36
C GLU A 201 -47.28 -4.94 -1.45
N TYR A 202 -46.07 -5.42 -1.74
CA TYR A 202 -44.84 -4.63 -1.77
C TYR A 202 -44.39 -4.34 -3.21
N GLY A 203 -44.40 -5.36 -4.07
CA GLY A 203 -44.35 -5.21 -5.53
C GLY A 203 -42.96 -5.06 -6.16
N ALA A 204 -41.87 -5.36 -5.45
CA ALA A 204 -40.51 -5.30 -5.99
C ALA A 204 -40.33 -6.27 -7.17
N LYS A 205 -39.53 -5.90 -8.17
CA LYS A 205 -39.32 -6.66 -9.41
C LYS A 205 -38.01 -7.43 -9.40
N GLY A 206 -36.91 -6.80 -9.00
CA GLY A 206 -35.59 -7.41 -9.05
C GLY A 206 -35.14 -7.76 -10.48
N ASP A 207 -35.55 -6.96 -11.47
CA ASP A 207 -35.34 -7.18 -12.90
C ASP A 207 -34.13 -6.42 -13.49
N GLY A 208 -33.40 -5.69 -12.64
CA GLY A 208 -32.26 -4.87 -13.01
C GLY A 208 -32.63 -3.59 -13.78
N LYS A 209 -33.92 -3.21 -13.81
CA LYS A 209 -34.43 -2.06 -14.57
C LYS A 209 -35.36 -1.18 -13.74
N THR A 210 -36.19 -1.79 -12.92
CA THR A 210 -37.17 -1.12 -12.07
C THR A 210 -36.46 -0.59 -10.83
N ASP A 211 -36.74 0.67 -10.48
CA ASP A 211 -36.41 1.21 -9.17
C ASP A 211 -37.30 0.54 -8.11
N ASP A 212 -36.69 -0.32 -7.29
CA ASP A 212 -37.36 -1.15 -6.29
C ASP A 212 -37.32 -0.52 -4.89
N THR A 213 -36.77 0.69 -4.75
CA THR A 213 -36.51 1.36 -3.46
C THR A 213 -37.76 1.47 -2.60
N ALA A 214 -38.84 2.02 -3.16
CA ALA A 214 -40.09 2.21 -2.43
C ALA A 214 -40.76 0.88 -2.05
N ALA A 215 -40.67 -0.13 -2.91
CA ALA A 215 -41.25 -1.45 -2.69
C ALA A 215 -40.54 -2.18 -1.55
N ILE A 216 -39.21 -2.19 -1.56
CA ILE A 216 -38.40 -2.84 -0.51
C ILE A 216 -38.54 -2.08 0.82
N GLN A 217 -38.53 -0.74 0.79
CA GLN A 217 -38.74 0.04 2.01
C GLN A 217 -40.10 -0.24 2.64
N LYS A 218 -41.16 -0.36 1.83
CA LYS A 218 -42.49 -0.69 2.32
C LYS A 218 -42.51 -2.03 3.06
N ALA A 219 -41.75 -3.02 2.60
CA ALA A 219 -41.60 -4.29 3.30
C ALA A 219 -40.86 -4.13 4.64
N ILE A 220 -39.76 -3.37 4.66
CA ILE A 220 -39.04 -3.02 5.89
C ILE A 220 -39.96 -2.35 6.91
N ASP A 221 -40.74 -1.37 6.47
CA ASP A 221 -41.67 -0.63 7.31
C ASP A 221 -42.78 -1.52 7.87
N ALA A 222 -43.32 -2.44 7.05
CA ALA A 222 -44.32 -3.39 7.48
C ALA A 222 -43.79 -4.35 8.54
N VAL A 223 -42.57 -4.89 8.36
CA VAL A 223 -41.92 -5.77 9.34
C VAL A 223 -41.66 -5.02 10.66
N ALA A 224 -41.14 -3.80 10.58
CA ALA A 224 -40.92 -2.98 11.77
C ALA A 224 -42.24 -2.66 12.52
N ALA A 225 -43.32 -2.37 11.79
CA ALA A 225 -44.65 -2.12 12.38
C ALA A 225 -45.25 -3.35 13.09
N LYS A 226 -44.78 -4.56 12.76
CA LYS A 226 -45.11 -5.80 13.49
C LYS A 226 -44.25 -6.05 14.72
N GLY A 227 -43.32 -5.14 15.03
CA GLY A 227 -42.38 -5.27 16.14
C GLY A 227 -41.07 -5.97 15.77
N GLY A 228 -40.86 -6.24 14.48
CA GLY A 228 -39.69 -6.94 13.94
C GLY A 228 -40.07 -8.21 13.17
N GLY A 229 -39.07 -8.89 12.61
CA GLY A 229 -39.28 -10.03 11.71
C GLY A 229 -38.28 -10.03 10.56
N ILE A 230 -38.61 -10.71 9.47
CA ILE A 230 -37.74 -10.89 8.30
C ILE A 230 -38.32 -10.18 7.08
N VAL A 231 -37.51 -9.35 6.43
CA VAL A 231 -37.71 -8.91 5.05
C VAL A 231 -36.94 -9.87 4.16
N ASP A 232 -37.64 -10.63 3.33
CA ASP A 232 -37.07 -11.66 2.46
C ASP A 232 -36.90 -11.10 1.04
N ILE A 233 -35.66 -11.08 0.54
CA ILE A 233 -35.30 -10.61 -0.80
C ILE A 233 -34.78 -11.79 -1.64
N PRO A 234 -35.60 -12.33 -2.55
CA PRO A 234 -35.18 -13.41 -3.45
C PRO A 234 -34.14 -12.96 -4.48
N ASN A 235 -33.49 -13.92 -5.15
CA ASN A 235 -32.58 -13.65 -6.26
C ASN A 235 -33.17 -12.66 -7.28
N GLY A 236 -32.31 -11.77 -7.76
CA GLY A 236 -32.65 -10.68 -8.67
C GLY A 236 -31.74 -9.48 -8.46
N THR A 237 -31.76 -8.55 -9.41
CA THR A 237 -31.07 -7.26 -9.30
C THR A 237 -32.10 -6.18 -9.05
N TYR A 238 -32.06 -5.55 -7.88
CA TYR A 238 -33.00 -4.53 -7.45
C TYR A 238 -32.29 -3.18 -7.53
N LEU A 239 -32.79 -2.26 -8.34
CA LEU A 239 -32.20 -0.92 -8.43
C LEU A 239 -32.67 -0.10 -7.22
N ILE A 240 -31.72 0.59 -6.57
CA ILE A 240 -31.93 1.37 -5.36
C ILE A 240 -31.54 2.82 -5.64
N ASP A 241 -32.51 3.73 -5.52
CA ASP A 241 -32.29 5.16 -5.48
C ASP A 241 -31.66 5.56 -4.14
N ALA A 242 -30.33 5.56 -4.09
CA ALA A 242 -29.57 5.99 -2.92
C ALA A 242 -29.80 7.46 -2.54
N MET A 243 -30.40 8.27 -3.43
CA MET A 243 -30.69 9.69 -3.22
C MET A 243 -31.99 9.97 -2.48
N ARG A 244 -32.74 8.93 -2.10
CA ARG A 244 -33.95 9.11 -1.29
C ARG A 244 -33.61 9.85 0.01
N GLN A 245 -34.26 10.99 0.21
CA GLN A 245 -34.09 11.86 1.39
C GLN A 245 -35.11 11.50 2.46
N GLU A 246 -34.64 10.97 3.59
CA GLU A 246 -35.50 10.68 4.75
C GLU A 246 -35.16 11.47 6.02
N THR A 247 -33.93 11.97 6.19
CA THR A 247 -33.48 12.45 7.53
C THR A 247 -32.58 13.68 7.58
N SER A 248 -32.10 14.22 6.47
CA SER A 248 -31.55 15.59 6.42
C SER A 248 -31.47 16.10 4.98
N SER A 249 -31.23 17.39 4.83
CA SER A 249 -30.97 18.05 3.55
C SER A 249 -29.65 17.67 2.89
N TYR A 250 -28.76 16.94 3.60
CA TYR A 250 -27.38 16.71 3.17
C TYR A 250 -26.99 15.22 3.06
N GLU A 251 -27.63 14.30 3.79
CA GLU A 251 -27.35 12.86 3.74
C GLU A 251 -28.53 12.09 3.18
N THR A 252 -28.27 11.31 2.13
CA THR A 252 -29.29 10.47 1.48
C THR A 252 -29.10 8.99 1.83
N SER A 253 -30.20 8.24 1.75
CA SER A 253 -30.25 6.82 2.08
C SER A 253 -31.25 6.12 1.17
N GLY A 254 -30.80 5.11 0.44
CA GLY A 254 -31.65 4.27 -0.39
C GLY A 254 -32.65 3.48 0.44
N LEU A 255 -32.17 2.53 1.24
CA LEU A 255 -32.98 1.76 2.19
C LEU A 255 -32.60 2.11 3.62
N VAL A 256 -33.60 2.22 4.51
CA VAL A 256 -33.40 2.48 5.94
C VAL A 256 -33.92 1.29 6.74
N LEU A 257 -33.01 0.50 7.30
CA LEU A 257 -33.32 -0.63 8.16
C LEU A 257 -33.65 -0.13 9.58
N LYS A 258 -34.61 -0.80 10.23
CA LYS A 258 -35.16 -0.42 11.54
C LYS A 258 -34.83 -1.46 12.61
N SER A 259 -35.08 -1.11 13.87
CA SER A 259 -34.94 -2.02 15.00
C SER A 259 -35.72 -3.33 14.79
N ASN A 260 -35.12 -4.45 15.21
CA ASN A 260 -35.69 -5.79 15.14
C ASN A 260 -35.97 -6.32 13.73
N VAL A 261 -35.48 -5.67 12.68
CA VAL A 261 -35.66 -6.11 11.29
C VAL A 261 -34.42 -6.88 10.83
N THR A 262 -34.66 -8.08 10.29
CA THR A 262 -33.67 -8.86 9.54
C THR A 262 -33.92 -8.70 8.04
N LEU A 263 -32.96 -8.17 7.29
CA LEU A 263 -32.93 -8.15 5.84
C LEU A 263 -32.22 -9.41 5.33
N ARG A 264 -32.99 -10.40 4.87
CA ARG A 264 -32.46 -11.68 4.39
C ARG A 264 -32.44 -11.70 2.86
N MET A 265 -31.24 -11.71 2.28
CA MET A 265 -31.01 -11.75 0.85
C MET A 265 -30.54 -13.14 0.44
N ALA A 266 -31.07 -13.66 -0.67
CA ALA A 266 -30.54 -14.86 -1.30
C ALA A 266 -29.16 -14.58 -1.95
N ASP A 267 -28.31 -15.60 -2.11
CA ASP A 267 -26.92 -15.43 -2.58
C ASP A 267 -26.79 -14.69 -3.93
N GLY A 268 -27.75 -14.88 -4.85
CA GLY A 268 -27.80 -14.22 -6.15
C GLY A 268 -28.54 -12.87 -6.15
N THR A 269 -28.83 -12.30 -4.98
CA THR A 269 -29.46 -10.99 -4.83
C THR A 269 -28.43 -9.88 -4.99
N VAL A 270 -28.76 -8.85 -5.77
CA VAL A 270 -27.96 -7.63 -5.91
C VAL A 270 -28.84 -6.42 -5.62
N LEU A 271 -28.54 -5.66 -4.57
CA LEU A 271 -29.07 -4.32 -4.34
C LEU A 271 -28.10 -3.33 -4.98
N LYS A 272 -28.47 -2.78 -6.14
CA LYS A 272 -27.58 -1.95 -6.97
C LYS A 272 -28.01 -0.49 -6.90
N SER A 273 -27.11 0.37 -6.49
CA SER A 273 -27.32 1.82 -6.50
C SER A 273 -27.59 2.32 -7.92
N LEU A 274 -28.56 3.21 -8.06
CA LEU A 274 -28.72 4.01 -9.27
C LEU A 274 -27.58 5.03 -9.38
N PRO A 275 -27.11 5.35 -10.61
CA PRO A 275 -26.13 6.39 -10.84
C PRO A 275 -26.58 7.72 -10.24
N ASN A 276 -25.70 8.38 -9.48
CA ASN A 276 -25.95 9.71 -8.94
C ASN A 276 -24.67 10.57 -8.99
N ASN A 277 -24.72 11.79 -8.44
CA ASN A 277 -23.59 12.72 -8.34
C ASN A 277 -23.36 13.24 -6.91
N SER A 278 -23.93 12.55 -5.92
CA SER A 278 -23.91 13.01 -4.54
C SER A 278 -22.62 12.58 -3.85
N GLN A 279 -22.10 13.50 -3.05
CA GLN A 279 -21.02 13.19 -2.12
C GLN A 279 -21.50 12.35 -0.94
N PHE A 280 -22.80 12.36 -0.65
CA PHE A 280 -23.43 11.75 0.51
C PHE A 280 -24.59 10.85 0.07
N ALA A 281 -24.30 9.58 -0.11
CA ALA A 281 -25.28 8.57 -0.52
C ALA A 281 -24.98 7.26 0.20
N SER A 282 -26.01 6.50 0.55
CA SER A 282 -25.79 5.13 0.99
C SER A 282 -26.88 4.20 0.52
N VAL A 283 -26.51 3.02 0.03
CA VAL A 283 -27.48 2.05 -0.51
C VAL A 283 -28.37 1.53 0.62
N VAL A 284 -27.77 1.16 1.75
CA VAL A 284 -28.47 0.74 2.97
C VAL A 284 -27.98 1.55 4.17
N THR A 285 -28.89 2.00 5.01
CA THR A 285 -28.59 2.71 6.25
C THR A 285 -29.28 2.02 7.42
N ILE A 286 -28.55 1.79 8.51
CA ILE A 286 -29.03 1.35 9.81
C ILE A 286 -28.78 2.53 10.78
N LYS A 287 -29.85 3.18 11.23
CA LYS A 287 -29.73 4.34 12.12
C LYS A 287 -30.74 4.27 13.25
N ASP A 288 -30.32 4.71 14.44
CA ASP A 288 -31.17 4.74 15.63
C ASP A 288 -31.87 3.39 15.88
N ALA A 289 -31.16 2.29 15.59
CA ALA A 289 -31.73 0.95 15.55
C ALA A 289 -31.09 0.05 16.60
N ASN A 290 -31.88 -0.86 17.14
CA ASN A 290 -31.41 -1.97 17.97
C ASN A 290 -31.81 -3.30 17.35
N ASN A 291 -30.93 -4.32 17.41
CA ASN A 291 -31.25 -5.68 16.97
C ASN A 291 -31.59 -5.77 15.46
N ALA A 292 -30.75 -5.15 14.62
CA ALA A 292 -30.91 -5.20 13.16
C ALA A 292 -29.92 -6.21 12.54
N HIS A 293 -30.31 -6.88 11.46
CA HIS A 293 -29.47 -7.89 10.80
C HIS A 293 -29.57 -7.76 9.28
N ILE A 294 -28.44 -7.80 8.57
CA ILE A 294 -28.38 -8.00 7.12
C ILE A 294 -27.67 -9.32 6.85
N TYR A 295 -28.28 -10.20 6.06
CA TYR A 295 -27.77 -11.53 5.77
C TYR A 295 -27.73 -11.82 4.26
N GLY A 296 -26.56 -12.19 3.74
CA GLY A 296 -26.36 -12.68 2.37
C GLY A 296 -26.35 -11.59 1.29
N GLY A 297 -26.17 -11.99 0.02
CA GLY A 297 -26.32 -11.12 -1.16
C GLY A 297 -25.20 -10.10 -1.38
N THR A 298 -25.39 -9.27 -2.40
CA THR A 298 -24.47 -8.20 -2.82
C THR A 298 -25.13 -6.83 -2.73
N ILE A 299 -24.43 -5.86 -2.15
CA ILE A 299 -24.74 -4.43 -2.20
C ILE A 299 -23.69 -3.80 -3.12
N GLU A 300 -24.15 -3.27 -4.25
CA GLU A 300 -23.29 -2.70 -5.29
C GLU A 300 -23.55 -1.20 -5.40
N GLY A 301 -22.52 -0.39 -5.18
CA GLY A 301 -22.61 1.05 -5.35
C GLY A 301 -22.55 1.49 -6.81
N ASP A 302 -22.50 2.81 -7.02
CA ASP A 302 -22.52 3.40 -8.36
C ASP A 302 -21.15 3.86 -8.85
N ARG A 303 -20.03 3.43 -8.22
CA ARG A 303 -18.66 3.90 -8.49
C ARG A 303 -18.35 4.16 -9.96
N ASP A 304 -18.57 3.16 -10.82
CA ASP A 304 -18.20 3.23 -12.25
C ASP A 304 -19.13 4.12 -13.08
N SER A 305 -20.34 4.36 -12.58
CA SER A 305 -21.38 5.17 -13.20
C SER A 305 -21.60 6.51 -12.49
N HIS A 306 -20.82 6.81 -11.46
CA HIS A 306 -20.98 8.00 -10.64
C HIS A 306 -20.64 9.22 -11.49
N THR A 307 -21.50 10.23 -11.42
CA THR A 307 -21.40 11.44 -12.25
C THR A 307 -20.87 12.65 -11.50
N GLY A 308 -20.56 12.49 -10.20
CA GLY A 308 -19.86 13.47 -9.38
C GLY A 308 -18.33 13.36 -9.51
N GLU A 309 -17.63 14.45 -9.25
CA GLU A 309 -16.16 14.52 -9.35
C GLU A 309 -15.46 14.44 -7.98
N TYR A 310 -16.19 14.67 -6.88
CA TYR A 310 -15.63 14.79 -5.52
C TYR A 310 -16.55 14.11 -4.50
N GLY A 311 -16.08 14.00 -3.25
CA GLY A 311 -16.83 13.46 -2.11
C GLY A 311 -16.33 12.10 -1.67
N GLU A 312 -16.60 11.72 -0.42
CA GLU A 312 -16.07 10.48 0.18
C GLU A 312 -17.17 9.60 0.78
N TRP A 313 -18.40 10.11 0.90
CA TRP A 313 -19.46 9.54 1.73
C TRP A 313 -20.54 8.77 0.93
N GLY A 314 -20.11 8.07 -0.12
CA GLY A 314 -20.94 7.24 -0.99
C GLY A 314 -20.94 5.75 -0.60
N HIS A 315 -21.44 5.41 0.59
CA HIS A 315 -21.22 4.09 1.21
C HIS A 315 -22.17 2.98 0.72
N GLY A 316 -21.74 1.72 0.78
CA GLY A 316 -22.63 0.58 0.60
C GLY A 316 -23.61 0.45 1.76
N VAL A 317 -23.08 0.23 2.97
CA VAL A 317 -23.86 0.13 4.21
C VAL A 317 -23.37 1.16 5.23
N ARG A 318 -24.27 1.98 5.76
CA ARG A 318 -23.98 2.99 6.78
C ARG A 318 -24.67 2.62 8.10
N ILE A 319 -23.92 2.52 9.20
CA ILE A 319 -24.43 2.21 10.54
C ILE A 319 -24.11 3.35 11.50
N THR A 320 -25.13 3.96 12.09
CA THR A 320 -24.96 5.08 13.04
C THR A 320 -25.92 4.98 14.21
N ASN A 321 -25.49 5.37 15.41
CA ASN A 321 -26.32 5.42 16.61
C ASN A 321 -27.14 4.15 16.82
N SER A 322 -26.53 2.98 16.67
CA SER A 322 -27.24 1.70 16.63
C SER A 322 -26.58 0.66 17.52
N THR A 323 -27.37 -0.27 18.05
CA THR A 323 -26.91 -1.31 18.97
C THR A 323 -27.25 -2.71 18.49
N ASN A 324 -26.37 -3.67 18.75
CA ASN A 324 -26.61 -5.08 18.48
C ASN A 324 -26.97 -5.34 17.00
N VAL A 325 -26.06 -4.94 16.11
CA VAL A 325 -26.23 -5.04 14.66
C VAL A 325 -25.32 -6.12 14.11
N VAL A 326 -25.84 -6.95 13.21
CA VAL A 326 -25.04 -7.94 12.48
C VAL A 326 -25.14 -7.72 10.98
N VAL A 327 -24.00 -7.78 10.30
CA VAL A 327 -23.89 -7.88 8.84
C VAL A 327 -23.16 -9.18 8.53
N GLU A 328 -23.87 -10.15 7.97
CA GLU A 328 -23.38 -11.52 7.77
C GLU A 328 -23.41 -11.89 6.29
N LYS A 329 -22.29 -12.40 5.75
CA LYS A 329 -22.20 -12.94 4.37
C LYS A 329 -22.61 -11.94 3.28
N VAL A 330 -22.44 -10.65 3.55
CA VAL A 330 -22.76 -9.58 2.60
C VAL A 330 -21.50 -9.22 1.82
N THR A 331 -21.61 -9.14 0.50
CA THR A 331 -20.61 -8.47 -0.34
C THR A 331 -20.98 -7.01 -0.53
N SER A 332 -20.09 -6.07 -0.22
CA SER A 332 -20.26 -4.64 -0.52
C SER A 332 -19.16 -4.18 -1.47
N LYS A 333 -19.53 -3.80 -2.70
CA LYS A 333 -18.55 -3.54 -3.75
C LYS A 333 -18.88 -2.34 -4.63
N ASN A 334 -17.88 -1.83 -5.35
CA ASN A 334 -18.03 -0.75 -6.32
C ASN A 334 -18.75 0.48 -5.73
N ASN A 335 -18.48 0.81 -4.48
CA ASN A 335 -19.03 1.99 -3.83
C ASN A 335 -18.21 3.23 -4.14
N TRP A 336 -18.89 4.37 -4.33
CA TRP A 336 -18.24 5.67 -4.51
C TRP A 336 -17.46 6.10 -3.26
N GLY A 337 -17.86 5.67 -2.08
CA GLY A 337 -17.14 5.82 -0.82
C GLY A 337 -16.71 4.45 -0.31
N ASP A 338 -17.09 4.18 0.94
CA ASP A 338 -16.67 2.96 1.65
C ASP A 338 -17.63 1.79 1.42
N GLY A 339 -17.12 0.56 1.52
CA GLY A 339 -17.95 -0.63 1.52
C GLY A 339 -18.94 -0.63 2.70
N PHE A 340 -18.41 -0.38 3.89
CA PHE A 340 -19.17 -0.27 5.13
C PHE A 340 -18.71 0.95 5.95
N TYR A 341 -19.62 1.55 6.69
CA TYR A 341 -19.34 2.68 7.58
C TYR A 341 -20.00 2.48 8.93
N VAL A 342 -19.26 2.70 10.01
CA VAL A 342 -19.73 2.70 11.40
C VAL A 342 -19.34 4.03 12.05
N GLY A 343 -20.32 4.77 12.55
CA GLY A 343 -20.05 6.07 13.15
C GLY A 343 -21.15 6.56 14.08
N LYS A 344 -21.13 7.86 14.34
CA LYS A 344 -22.10 8.56 15.18
C LYS A 344 -22.68 9.76 14.44
N ARG A 345 -23.91 10.09 14.78
CA ARG A 345 -24.60 11.32 14.36
C ARG A 345 -25.11 12.06 15.59
N GLY A 346 -25.10 13.39 15.51
CA GLY A 346 -25.54 14.27 16.61
C GLY A 346 -27.02 14.06 17.00
N SER A 347 -27.38 14.49 18.21
CA SER A 347 -28.73 14.48 18.82
C SER A 347 -29.35 13.13 19.22
N SER A 348 -28.73 11.99 18.91
CA SER A 348 -29.22 10.68 19.37
C SER A 348 -28.57 10.26 20.69
N ASP A 349 -29.40 9.74 21.61
CA ASP A 349 -28.97 9.16 22.90
C ASP A 349 -28.47 7.71 22.74
N ILE A 350 -28.60 7.12 21.54
CA ILE A 350 -28.16 5.76 21.27
C ILE A 350 -26.68 5.80 20.87
N GLU A 351 -25.85 5.16 21.69
CA GLU A 351 -24.45 4.92 21.38
C GLU A 351 -24.29 3.79 20.36
N THR A 352 -23.37 3.95 19.42
CA THR A 352 -23.05 2.89 18.45
C THR A 352 -22.27 1.80 19.14
N GLN A 353 -22.87 0.63 19.37
CA GLN A 353 -22.21 -0.46 20.10
C GLN A 353 -22.64 -1.86 19.66
N ASN A 354 -21.79 -2.85 19.89
CA ASN A 354 -22.06 -4.26 19.59
C ASN A 354 -22.41 -4.46 18.11
N ILE A 355 -21.49 -4.09 17.23
CA ILE A 355 -21.63 -4.22 15.78
C ILE A 355 -20.76 -5.38 15.32
N THR A 356 -21.32 -6.34 14.61
CA THR A 356 -20.57 -7.50 14.09
C THR A 356 -20.66 -7.59 12.58
N PHE A 357 -19.51 -7.64 11.92
CA PHE A 357 -19.36 -8.05 10.54
C PHE A 357 -18.79 -9.47 10.52
N TYR A 358 -19.51 -10.41 9.89
CA TYR A 358 -19.13 -11.81 9.83
C TYR A 358 -19.15 -12.33 8.40
N GLN A 359 -18.02 -12.84 7.92
CA GLN A 359 -17.88 -13.34 6.54
C GLN A 359 -18.31 -12.31 5.48
N VAL A 360 -18.07 -11.02 5.74
CA VAL A 360 -18.35 -9.98 4.74
C VAL A 360 -17.22 -9.90 3.72
N ASN A 361 -17.53 -9.40 2.53
CA ASN A 361 -16.54 -9.13 1.49
C ASN A 361 -16.66 -7.67 1.05
N ALA A 362 -15.65 -6.85 1.31
CA ALA A 362 -15.55 -5.51 0.76
C ALA A 362 -14.58 -5.53 -0.42
N ASP A 363 -15.07 -5.21 -1.61
CA ASP A 363 -14.34 -5.42 -2.86
C ASP A 363 -14.42 -4.20 -3.76
N HIS A 364 -13.27 -3.71 -4.24
CA HIS A 364 -13.21 -2.63 -5.22
C HIS A 364 -14.05 -1.38 -4.85
N ASN A 365 -13.96 -0.97 -3.59
CA ASN A 365 -14.55 0.28 -3.11
C ASN A 365 -13.59 1.44 -3.32
N ARG A 366 -14.13 2.64 -3.58
CA ARG A 366 -13.28 3.76 -3.99
C ARG A 366 -12.41 4.30 -2.85
N ARG A 367 -12.87 4.19 -1.60
CA ARG A 367 -12.16 4.76 -0.44
C ARG A 367 -11.72 3.72 0.57
N GLN A 368 -12.64 3.09 1.30
CA GLN A 368 -12.31 2.04 2.27
C GLN A 368 -13.12 0.76 2.07
N GLY A 369 -12.60 -0.36 2.58
CA GLY A 369 -13.45 -1.52 2.87
C GLY A 369 -14.43 -1.21 4.01
N ILE A 370 -13.92 -0.78 5.17
CA ILE A 370 -14.72 -0.27 6.30
C ILE A 370 -14.11 1.01 6.88
N SER A 371 -14.93 2.02 7.15
CA SER A 371 -14.60 3.12 8.08
C SER A 371 -15.28 2.94 9.43
N ILE A 372 -14.52 3.08 10.52
CA ILE A 372 -15.02 3.08 11.90
C ILE A 372 -14.61 4.39 12.57
N THR A 373 -15.55 5.32 12.71
CA THR A 373 -15.29 6.65 13.29
C THR A 373 -15.85 6.81 14.70
N HIS A 374 -16.74 5.92 15.14
CA HIS A 374 -17.25 5.91 16.51
C HIS A 374 -17.85 4.55 16.85
N GLY A 375 -17.64 4.11 18.09
CA GLY A 375 -18.41 3.01 18.67
C GLY A 375 -17.62 2.12 19.61
N LYS A 376 -18.33 1.18 20.23
CA LYS A 376 -17.77 0.25 21.21
C LYS A 376 -18.14 -1.21 20.93
N GLY A 377 -17.21 -2.14 21.09
CA GLY A 377 -17.51 -3.57 20.96
C GLY A 377 -17.82 -3.94 19.51
N ILE A 378 -16.91 -3.57 18.60
CA ILE A 378 -17.06 -3.83 17.16
C ILE A 378 -16.27 -5.09 16.80
N LYS A 379 -16.87 -5.99 16.05
CA LYS A 379 -16.25 -7.27 15.65
C LYS A 379 -16.25 -7.38 14.13
N VAL A 380 -15.10 -7.72 13.55
CA VAL A 380 -14.95 -8.05 12.13
C VAL A 380 -14.25 -9.39 12.04
N LEU A 381 -15.00 -10.38 11.58
CA LEU A 381 -14.64 -11.78 11.75
C LEU A 381 -14.72 -12.50 10.41
N ASN A 382 -13.68 -13.26 10.07
CA ASN A 382 -13.62 -14.15 8.90
C ASN A 382 -13.98 -13.46 7.57
N SER A 383 -13.65 -12.18 7.43
CA SER A 383 -14.07 -11.31 6.33
C SER A 383 -12.92 -11.01 5.36
N VAL A 384 -13.25 -10.54 4.16
CA VAL A 384 -12.29 -10.21 3.11
C VAL A 384 -12.39 -8.74 2.76
N PHE A 385 -11.24 -8.05 2.71
CA PHE A 385 -11.12 -6.64 2.34
C PHE A 385 -10.09 -6.52 1.23
N LYS A 386 -10.52 -6.24 0.01
CA LYS A 386 -9.63 -6.28 -1.13
C LYS A 386 -9.88 -5.23 -2.19
N ASP A 387 -8.80 -4.95 -2.92
CA ASP A 387 -8.81 -4.15 -4.14
C ASP A 387 -9.37 -2.73 -3.95
N THR A 388 -9.28 -2.19 -2.73
CA THR A 388 -9.73 -0.82 -2.41
C THR A 388 -8.76 0.19 -2.98
N ASP A 389 -9.28 1.09 -3.82
CA ASP A 389 -8.47 2.00 -4.62
C ASP A 389 -9.26 3.22 -5.10
N GLY A 390 -8.61 4.36 -5.33
CA GLY A 390 -9.26 5.60 -5.76
C GLY A 390 -8.94 6.78 -4.86
N THR A 391 -9.56 6.85 -3.68
CA THR A 391 -9.43 7.94 -2.71
C THR A 391 -8.83 7.46 -1.42
N ASP A 392 -7.81 8.17 -0.94
CA ASP A 392 -7.11 7.83 0.30
C ASP A 392 -8.06 7.82 1.51
N PRO A 393 -7.77 6.99 2.54
CA PRO A 393 -6.59 6.12 2.68
C PRO A 393 -6.48 4.87 1.79
N ARG A 394 -7.53 4.39 1.12
CA ARG A 394 -7.49 3.11 0.35
C ARG A 394 -7.11 1.90 1.20
N ALA A 395 -7.59 1.88 2.43
CA ALA A 395 -7.42 0.84 3.42
C ALA A 395 -8.50 -0.24 3.32
N GLY A 396 -8.14 -1.47 3.68
CA GLY A 396 -9.13 -2.51 3.95
C GLY A 396 -10.03 -2.11 5.11
N ILE A 397 -9.44 -1.68 6.23
CA ILE A 397 -10.15 -1.07 7.37
C ILE A 397 -9.43 0.19 7.83
N ASP A 398 -10.22 1.22 8.12
CA ASP A 398 -9.77 2.51 8.64
C ASP A 398 -10.53 2.86 9.92
N ILE A 399 -9.80 2.89 11.03
CA ILE A 399 -10.30 3.28 12.35
C ILE A 399 -9.78 4.67 12.66
N GLU A 400 -10.59 5.69 12.38
CA GLU A 400 -10.23 7.08 12.55
C GLU A 400 -11.42 7.87 13.13
N PRO A 401 -11.48 8.06 14.46
CA PRO A 401 -12.57 8.78 15.07
C PRO A 401 -12.55 10.26 14.72
N ASN A 402 -13.76 10.83 14.55
CA ASN A 402 -13.89 12.27 14.43
C ASN A 402 -13.49 12.97 15.74
N LYS A 403 -13.24 14.26 15.68
CA LYS A 403 -12.93 15.07 16.87
C LYS A 403 -14.01 14.90 17.96
N ASN A 404 -13.57 14.55 19.16
CA ASN A 404 -14.36 14.24 20.35
C ASN A 404 -15.17 12.92 20.29
N GLU A 405 -14.96 12.07 19.29
CA GLU A 405 -15.55 10.73 19.19
C GLU A 405 -14.57 9.64 19.64
N GLN A 406 -15.09 8.46 19.95
CA GLN A 406 -14.26 7.37 20.48
C GLN A 406 -14.57 6.06 19.81
N VAL A 407 -13.51 5.30 19.53
CA VAL A 407 -13.59 3.90 19.13
C VAL A 407 -12.89 3.07 20.19
N SER A 408 -13.57 2.05 20.72
CA SER A 408 -12.99 1.17 21.74
C SER A 408 -13.46 -0.28 21.61
N ASP A 409 -12.63 -1.21 22.05
CA ASP A 409 -12.93 -2.64 22.11
C ASP A 409 -13.31 -3.20 20.71
N VAL A 410 -12.35 -3.11 19.77
CA VAL A 410 -12.52 -3.60 18.40
C VAL A 410 -11.78 -4.92 18.23
N GLU A 411 -12.45 -5.93 17.69
CA GLU A 411 -11.90 -7.27 17.46
C GLU A 411 -11.91 -7.61 15.98
N LEU A 412 -10.72 -7.85 15.43
CA LEU A 412 -10.46 -8.14 14.03
C LEU A 412 -9.76 -9.50 13.96
N ARG A 413 -10.52 -10.56 13.63
CA ARG A 413 -9.99 -11.93 13.58
C ARG A 413 -10.33 -12.69 12.32
N GLY A 414 -9.38 -13.47 11.82
CA GLY A 414 -9.63 -14.38 10.70
C GLY A 414 -9.82 -13.70 9.36
N ASN A 415 -9.51 -12.41 9.25
CA ASN A 415 -9.78 -11.64 8.06
C ASN A 415 -8.63 -11.73 7.07
N THR A 416 -8.92 -11.50 5.79
CA THR A 416 -7.93 -11.37 4.73
C THR A 416 -7.95 -9.95 4.18
N PHE A 417 -6.78 -9.32 4.13
CA PHE A 417 -6.57 -7.99 3.58
C PHE A 417 -5.62 -8.10 2.39
N SER A 418 -6.07 -7.76 1.18
CA SER A 418 -5.24 -7.92 -0.02
C SER A 418 -5.43 -6.83 -1.07
N GLY A 419 -4.34 -6.36 -1.69
CA GLY A 419 -4.40 -5.42 -2.81
C GLY A 419 -4.91 -4.01 -2.44
N ASN A 420 -4.84 -3.64 -1.16
CA ASN A 420 -5.19 -2.30 -0.68
C ASN A 420 -3.92 -1.45 -0.48
N ARG A 421 -4.06 -0.12 -0.33
CA ARG A 421 -2.93 0.72 0.10
C ARG A 421 -2.52 0.37 1.53
N TYR A 422 -3.49 0.26 2.45
CA TYR A 422 -3.26 -0.23 3.81
C TYR A 422 -4.07 -1.51 4.01
N GLY A 423 -3.51 -2.56 4.59
CA GLY A 423 -4.33 -3.65 5.11
C GLY A 423 -5.28 -3.10 6.17
N ILE A 424 -4.70 -2.47 7.19
CA ILE A 424 -5.42 -1.69 8.20
C ILE A 424 -4.66 -0.43 8.60
N VAL A 425 -5.39 0.65 8.84
CA VAL A 425 -4.93 1.82 9.58
C VAL A 425 -5.85 2.06 10.79
N ALA A 426 -5.26 2.23 11.98
CA ALA A 426 -5.95 2.70 13.17
C ALA A 426 -5.25 3.96 13.69
N SER A 427 -5.93 5.09 13.69
CA SER A 427 -5.30 6.41 13.80
C SER A 427 -6.07 7.37 14.69
N ASN A 428 -5.37 7.96 15.65
CA ASN A 428 -5.79 9.14 16.43
C ASN A 428 -4.68 10.20 16.37
N HIS A 429 -4.35 10.63 15.15
CA HIS A 429 -3.11 11.36 14.91
C HIS A 429 -3.21 12.89 15.06
N MET A 430 -4.40 13.52 14.96
CA MET A 430 -4.54 14.99 14.94
C MET A 430 -5.52 15.59 15.96
N HIS A 431 -6.35 14.79 16.61
CA HIS A 431 -7.49 15.31 17.37
C HIS A 431 -7.25 15.20 18.88
N GLY A 432 -7.04 16.34 19.55
CA GLY A 432 -7.04 16.38 21.02
C GLY A 432 -8.44 16.29 21.64
N GLY A 433 -8.53 16.50 22.95
CA GLY A 433 -9.80 16.44 23.69
C GLY A 433 -10.15 15.02 24.14
N SER A 434 -11.42 14.63 23.97
CA SER A 434 -11.92 13.30 24.35
C SER A 434 -11.78 12.25 23.24
N THR A 435 -11.10 12.56 22.14
CA THR A 435 -10.93 11.65 20.99
C THR A 435 -10.03 10.48 21.37
N ALA A 436 -10.42 9.25 21.05
CA ALA A 436 -9.61 8.07 21.40
C ALA A 436 -9.85 6.87 20.48
N VAL A 437 -8.78 6.10 20.25
CA VAL A 437 -8.81 4.75 19.68
C VAL A 437 -8.21 3.81 20.70
N LYS A 438 -9.01 2.87 21.24
CA LYS A 438 -8.59 2.02 22.36
C LYS A 438 -8.86 0.54 22.15
N ASN A 439 -8.00 -0.31 22.71
CA ASN A 439 -8.21 -1.76 22.80
C ASN A 439 -8.55 -2.39 21.44
N ILE A 440 -7.62 -2.29 20.49
CA ILE A 440 -7.77 -2.93 19.17
C ILE A 440 -7.09 -4.29 19.18
N THR A 441 -7.86 -5.36 18.99
CA THR A 441 -7.39 -6.74 18.86
C THR A 441 -7.34 -7.10 17.38
N PHE A 442 -6.14 -7.34 16.86
CA PHE A 442 -5.89 -7.76 15.48
C PHE A 442 -5.16 -9.10 15.49
N GLU A 443 -5.92 -10.20 15.38
CA GLU A 443 -5.34 -11.54 15.57
C GLU A 443 -5.79 -12.58 14.55
N ASN A 444 -4.88 -13.47 14.14
CA ASN A 444 -5.17 -14.56 13.19
C ASN A 444 -5.66 -14.06 11.82
N ASN A 445 -5.15 -12.93 11.35
CA ASN A 445 -5.48 -12.37 10.03
C ASN A 445 -4.39 -12.67 9.01
N ILE A 446 -4.75 -12.63 7.72
CA ILE A 446 -3.83 -12.68 6.58
C ILE A 446 -3.75 -11.27 6.00
N VAL A 447 -2.55 -10.72 5.91
CA VAL A 447 -2.27 -9.40 5.32
C VAL A 447 -1.22 -9.58 4.22
N GLU A 448 -1.63 -9.48 2.97
CA GLU A 448 -0.76 -9.76 1.82
C GLU A 448 -1.02 -8.81 0.66
N ASP A 449 -0.05 -8.58 -0.21
CA ASP A 449 -0.18 -7.75 -1.41
C ASP A 449 -0.66 -6.29 -1.20
N ASN A 450 -0.69 -5.81 0.05
CA ASN A 450 -0.97 -4.42 0.38
C ASN A 450 0.31 -3.59 0.31
N HIS A 451 0.18 -2.28 0.07
CA HIS A 451 1.35 -1.38 0.06
C HIS A 451 1.91 -1.18 1.47
N VAL A 452 1.03 -1.14 2.46
CA VAL A 452 1.33 -1.11 3.89
C VAL A 452 0.49 -2.18 4.58
N GLY A 453 1.09 -2.97 5.47
CA GLY A 453 0.40 -4.03 6.20
C GLY A 453 -0.54 -3.48 7.28
N ILE A 454 0.01 -3.28 8.48
CA ILE A 454 -0.73 -2.87 9.69
C ILE A 454 -0.11 -1.58 10.25
N LEU A 455 -0.90 -0.52 10.38
CA LEU A 455 -0.44 0.79 10.88
C LEU A 455 -1.28 1.28 12.06
N TYR A 456 -0.67 1.40 13.25
CA TYR A 456 -1.30 2.01 14.44
C TYR A 456 -0.63 3.35 14.79
N VAL A 457 -1.45 4.40 14.92
CA VAL A 457 -1.02 5.77 15.25
C VAL A 457 -1.89 6.35 16.36
N GLY A 458 -1.31 6.72 17.51
CA GLY A 458 -2.06 7.24 18.66
C GLY A 458 -3.07 6.26 19.28
N VAL A 459 -2.79 4.95 19.22
CA VAL A 459 -3.69 3.89 19.74
C VAL A 459 -3.32 3.53 21.19
N GLU A 460 -4.32 3.42 22.07
CA GLU A 460 -4.16 3.05 23.48
C GLU A 460 -4.67 1.61 23.75
N GLY A 461 -3.75 0.68 23.99
CA GLY A 461 -4.10 -0.71 24.30
C GLY A 461 -4.45 -1.53 23.08
N GLY A 462 -4.15 -2.83 23.13
CA GLY A 462 -4.53 -3.76 22.07
C GLY A 462 -3.51 -4.86 21.84
N THR A 463 -3.80 -5.72 20.86
CA THR A 463 -2.94 -6.84 20.47
C THR A 463 -2.82 -6.93 18.95
N ILE A 464 -1.63 -7.25 18.47
CA ILE A 464 -1.37 -7.65 17.09
C ILE A 464 -0.66 -9.01 17.16
N ARG A 465 -1.39 -10.11 17.00
CA ARG A 465 -0.83 -11.46 17.24
C ARG A 465 -1.29 -12.54 16.28
N HIS A 466 -0.47 -13.56 16.06
CA HIS A 466 -0.83 -14.72 15.22
C HIS A 466 -1.23 -14.37 13.79
N ASN A 467 -0.83 -13.19 13.29
CA ASN A 467 -1.13 -12.79 11.93
C ASN A 467 -0.08 -13.33 10.96
N THR A 468 -0.51 -13.66 9.75
CA THR A 468 0.40 -13.93 8.62
C THR A 468 0.50 -12.67 7.77
N VAL A 469 1.69 -12.08 7.72
CA VAL A 469 1.95 -10.84 6.97
C VAL A 469 2.94 -11.13 5.86
N ARG A 470 2.53 -10.96 4.60
CA ARG A 470 3.39 -11.07 3.41
C ARG A 470 3.63 -9.69 2.85
N GLN A 471 4.85 -9.19 3.02
CA GLN A 471 5.18 -7.85 2.55
C GLN A 471 5.32 -7.83 1.03
N LYS A 472 4.80 -6.77 0.40
CA LYS A 472 5.00 -6.50 -1.03
C LYS A 472 6.36 -5.80 -1.24
N HIS A 473 7.22 -6.38 -2.08
CA HIS A 473 8.62 -5.94 -2.32
C HIS A 473 8.88 -5.44 -3.74
N ASP A 474 7.84 -5.07 -4.49
CA ASP A 474 7.95 -4.50 -5.84
C ASP A 474 7.66 -3.00 -5.90
N MET A 475 7.65 -2.32 -4.75
CA MET A 475 7.54 -0.86 -4.68
C MET A 475 8.89 -0.21 -5.06
N PRO A 476 8.90 0.83 -5.92
CA PRO A 476 10.15 1.47 -6.33
C PRO A 476 10.83 2.23 -5.19
N GLU A 477 12.17 2.20 -5.18
CA GLU A 477 13.05 2.68 -4.10
C GLU A 477 12.82 4.14 -3.64
N LYS A 478 12.13 4.96 -4.45
CA LYS A 478 11.93 6.40 -4.19
C LYS A 478 10.48 6.78 -3.87
N TYR A 479 9.55 5.84 -3.67
CA TYR A 479 8.13 6.11 -3.41
C TYR A 479 7.94 7.16 -2.30
N PRO A 480 7.17 8.26 -2.48
CA PRO A 480 6.71 9.03 -1.31
C PRO A 480 5.97 8.02 -0.46
N TYR A 481 6.29 7.85 0.82
CA TYR A 481 5.82 6.70 1.64
C TYR A 481 6.60 5.37 1.45
N HIS A 482 7.84 5.37 0.94
CA HIS A 482 8.75 4.20 0.88
C HIS A 482 9.09 3.57 2.25
N HIS A 483 8.44 4.01 3.33
CA HIS A 483 8.58 3.36 4.62
C HIS A 483 7.70 2.09 4.63
N GLN A 484 8.41 0.98 4.46
CA GLN A 484 7.98 -0.41 4.41
C GLN A 484 7.40 -0.87 5.75
N TYR A 485 6.20 -1.49 5.77
CA TYR A 485 5.72 -2.14 6.99
C TYR A 485 4.93 -3.43 6.74
N GLY A 486 5.37 -4.49 7.41
CA GLY A 486 4.50 -5.52 7.93
C GLY A 486 3.64 -4.94 9.06
N ILE A 487 4.27 -4.44 10.13
CA ILE A 487 3.62 -3.83 11.31
C ILE A 487 4.34 -2.54 11.71
N GLU A 488 3.61 -1.44 11.84
CA GLU A 488 4.11 -0.16 12.36
C GLU A 488 3.31 0.34 13.56
N LEU A 489 4.02 0.77 14.60
CA LEU A 489 3.50 1.59 15.70
C LEU A 489 4.18 2.97 15.67
N ARG A 490 3.39 4.05 15.75
CA ARG A 490 3.90 5.43 15.78
C ARG A 490 3.09 6.31 16.70
N ASN A 491 3.70 7.30 17.36
CA ASN A 491 2.93 8.34 18.05
C ASN A 491 2.15 9.22 17.05
N GLY A 492 0.96 9.64 17.44
CA GLY A 492 0.24 10.74 16.79
C GLY A 492 0.81 12.10 17.22
N ALA A 493 0.34 13.19 16.61
CA ALA A 493 0.76 14.53 16.99
C ALA A 493 0.26 14.94 18.40
N VAL A 494 -0.82 14.31 18.88
CA VAL A 494 -1.44 14.61 20.18
C VAL A 494 -1.44 13.40 21.12
N HIS A 495 -1.60 12.19 20.59
CA HIS A 495 -1.73 10.97 21.38
C HIS A 495 -0.58 10.01 21.10
N SER A 496 0.03 9.48 22.16
CA SER A 496 1.02 8.41 22.04
C SER A 496 0.35 7.08 21.69
N THR A 497 1.06 6.22 20.96
CA THR A 497 0.66 4.81 20.85
C THR A 497 1.24 4.07 22.03
N THR A 498 0.42 3.43 22.87
CA THR A 498 0.87 2.83 24.13
C THR A 498 0.02 1.62 24.52
N GLY A 499 0.56 0.69 25.30
CA GLY A 499 -0.17 -0.50 25.77
C GLY A 499 -0.51 -1.54 24.69
N VAL A 500 0.05 -1.42 23.49
CA VAL A 500 -0.11 -2.38 22.39
C VAL A 500 0.89 -3.53 22.56
N THR A 501 0.41 -4.77 22.44
CA THR A 501 1.27 -5.97 22.42
C THR A 501 1.38 -6.54 21.00
N VAL A 502 2.60 -6.65 20.48
CA VAL A 502 2.88 -7.25 19.16
C VAL A 502 3.70 -8.52 19.35
N SER A 503 3.13 -9.69 19.09
CA SER A 503 3.84 -10.98 19.25
C SER A 503 3.23 -12.11 18.43
N ASP A 504 3.99 -13.17 18.21
CA ASP A 504 3.60 -14.41 17.56
C ASP A 504 3.05 -14.22 16.14
N ASN A 505 3.48 -13.17 15.43
CA ASN A 505 3.13 -12.97 14.03
C ASN A 505 4.15 -13.66 13.11
N ASP A 506 3.68 -14.21 12.00
CA ASP A 506 4.51 -14.75 10.92
C ASP A 506 4.70 -13.67 9.86
N LEU A 507 5.91 -13.11 9.74
CA LEU A 507 6.24 -12.03 8.82
C LEU A 507 7.16 -12.54 7.70
N TYR A 508 6.62 -12.72 6.50
CA TYR A 508 7.38 -13.17 5.32
C TYR A 508 7.99 -11.97 4.58
N GLY A 509 9.32 -11.84 4.67
CA GLY A 509 10.04 -10.65 4.22
C GLY A 509 9.52 -9.37 4.88
N GLY A 510 8.85 -9.50 6.02
CA GLY A 510 8.14 -8.42 6.71
C GLY A 510 8.95 -7.87 7.88
N ASN A 511 8.48 -6.75 8.43
CA ASN A 511 9.13 -6.06 9.54
C ASN A 511 8.15 -5.63 10.63
N VAL A 512 8.68 -5.43 11.84
CA VAL A 512 7.99 -4.78 12.97
C VAL A 512 8.77 -3.54 13.35
N ILE A 513 8.15 -2.38 13.23
CA ILE A 513 8.77 -1.08 13.55
C ILE A 513 7.94 -0.38 14.63
N ASP A 514 8.58 -0.12 15.76
CA ASP A 514 8.09 0.78 16.79
C ASP A 514 8.87 2.11 16.71
N ARG A 515 8.22 3.17 16.23
CA ARG A 515 8.84 4.50 16.06
C ARG A 515 8.88 5.29 17.37
N HIS A 516 9.66 4.80 18.33
CA HIS A 516 9.92 5.44 19.63
C HIS A 516 8.65 5.71 20.45
N THR A 517 7.72 4.77 20.43
CA THR A 517 6.58 4.82 21.35
C THR A 517 7.00 4.35 22.75
N SER A 518 6.16 4.56 23.76
CA SER A 518 6.44 4.14 25.13
C SER A 518 5.31 3.27 25.70
N GLY A 519 5.67 2.23 26.45
CA GLY A 519 4.70 1.33 27.10
C GLY A 519 4.08 0.27 26.18
N ASN A 520 4.58 0.10 24.95
CA ASN A 520 4.23 -1.04 24.10
C ASN A 520 5.11 -2.25 24.42
N THR A 521 4.61 -3.44 24.11
CA THR A 521 5.34 -4.70 24.28
C THR A 521 5.54 -5.36 22.94
N ILE A 522 6.77 -5.37 22.44
CA ILE A 522 7.16 -6.15 21.27
C ILE A 522 7.74 -7.48 21.78
N GLY A 523 6.94 -8.55 21.66
CA GLY A 523 7.33 -9.90 22.04
C GLY A 523 8.02 -10.65 20.89
N THR A 524 8.15 -11.97 21.05
CA THR A 524 8.68 -12.85 19.99
C THR A 524 7.77 -12.79 18.77
N ASN A 525 8.34 -12.55 17.58
CA ASN A 525 7.65 -12.68 16.29
C ASN A 525 8.50 -13.58 15.39
N HIS A 526 7.88 -14.22 14.41
CA HIS A 526 8.58 -15.11 13.48
C HIS A 526 8.85 -14.39 12.17
N PHE A 527 10.05 -13.83 12.05
CA PHE A 527 10.55 -13.28 10.79
C PHE A 527 10.98 -14.43 9.91
N LYS A 528 10.35 -14.54 8.74
CA LYS A 528 10.59 -15.62 7.78
C LYS A 528 11.14 -15.02 6.50
N SER A 529 12.12 -15.70 5.92
CA SER A 529 12.62 -15.35 4.60
C SER A 529 11.51 -15.42 3.53
N ALA A 530 11.59 -14.55 2.53
CA ALA A 530 10.69 -14.52 1.38
C ALA A 530 11.50 -14.43 0.08
N VAL A 531 11.02 -15.09 -0.97
CA VAL A 531 11.64 -15.03 -2.30
C VAL A 531 10.60 -14.69 -3.36
N TYR A 532 10.93 -13.71 -4.19
CA TYR A 532 10.07 -13.20 -5.26
C TYR A 532 10.72 -13.44 -6.61
N ILE A 533 9.94 -13.95 -7.56
CA ILE A 533 10.38 -14.05 -8.95
C ILE A 533 10.11 -12.70 -9.64
N LYS A 534 11.16 -12.15 -10.25
CA LYS A 534 11.13 -11.02 -11.18
C LYS A 534 11.41 -11.51 -12.60
N GLY A 535 10.89 -10.79 -13.59
CA GLY A 535 11.03 -11.13 -15.01
C GLY A 535 9.76 -11.73 -15.60
N THR A 536 9.73 -11.85 -16.92
CA THR A 536 8.56 -12.30 -17.68
C THR A 536 8.63 -13.80 -17.91
N ALA A 537 7.54 -14.52 -17.60
CA ALA A 537 7.43 -15.96 -17.84
C ALA A 537 7.23 -16.29 -19.34
N GLN A 538 8.25 -16.07 -20.17
CA GLN A 538 8.22 -16.36 -21.61
C GLN A 538 9.48 -17.12 -22.04
N PRO A 539 9.38 -18.05 -23.01
CA PRO A 539 10.57 -18.71 -23.57
C PRO A 539 11.60 -17.69 -24.07
N GLY A 540 12.85 -17.92 -23.69
CA GLY A 540 13.99 -17.03 -23.97
C GLY A 540 14.17 -15.87 -22.99
N GLN A 541 13.23 -15.62 -22.08
CA GLN A 541 13.36 -14.60 -21.04
C GLN A 541 14.00 -15.14 -19.77
N THR A 542 14.68 -14.27 -19.04
CA THR A 542 15.34 -14.61 -17.78
C THR A 542 14.48 -14.19 -16.59
N LEU A 543 14.22 -15.16 -15.72
CA LEU A 543 13.65 -14.94 -14.39
C LEU A 543 14.78 -14.73 -13.37
N THR A 544 14.54 -13.87 -12.39
CA THR A 544 15.47 -13.55 -11.30
C THR A 544 14.78 -13.79 -9.97
N ALA A 545 15.45 -14.50 -9.07
CA ALA A 545 15.00 -14.71 -7.70
C ALA A 545 15.54 -13.61 -6.77
N GLU A 546 14.67 -12.79 -6.21
CA GLU A 546 15.01 -11.78 -5.20
C GLU A 546 14.61 -12.26 -3.81
N VAL A 547 15.59 -12.34 -2.91
CA VAL A 547 15.42 -12.87 -1.56
C VAL A 547 15.43 -11.73 -0.56
N TYR A 548 14.49 -11.77 0.39
CA TYR A 548 14.33 -10.80 1.47
C TYR A 548 14.27 -11.52 2.81
N ASP A 549 14.96 -10.95 3.77
CA ASP A 549 15.00 -11.40 5.16
C ASP A 549 14.33 -10.35 6.05
N GLY A 550 13.65 -10.78 7.11
CA GLY A 550 13.02 -9.91 8.10
C GLY A 550 13.80 -9.80 9.43
N ASP A 551 14.83 -10.62 9.67
CA ASP A 551 15.47 -10.73 10.99
C ASP A 551 16.60 -9.72 11.27
N TYR A 552 16.61 -8.57 10.59
CA TYR A 552 17.63 -7.55 10.79
C TYR A 552 17.16 -6.44 11.75
N GLY A 553 17.74 -6.35 12.95
CA GLY A 553 17.61 -5.19 13.83
C GLY A 553 17.45 -5.49 15.32
N GLU A 554 17.10 -4.46 16.10
CA GLU A 554 16.80 -4.58 17.54
C GLU A 554 15.33 -4.99 17.73
N LEU A 555 14.95 -5.53 18.90
CA LEU A 555 13.60 -5.99 19.22
C LEU A 555 12.47 -4.98 18.88
N TYR A 556 12.75 -3.67 18.93
CA TYR A 556 11.80 -2.59 18.63
C TYR A 556 11.91 -2.04 17.19
N ARG A 557 12.86 -2.54 16.39
CA ARG A 557 13.10 -2.11 15.01
C ARG A 557 13.73 -3.25 14.21
N HIS A 558 12.90 -4.20 13.79
CA HIS A 558 13.27 -5.13 12.73
C HIS A 558 12.99 -4.47 11.37
N VAL A 559 13.86 -4.67 10.38
CA VAL A 559 13.74 -4.09 9.04
C VAL A 559 13.97 -5.18 8.01
N SER A 560 13.15 -5.23 6.97
CA SER A 560 13.37 -6.18 5.89
C SER A 560 14.57 -5.76 5.05
N VAL A 561 15.50 -6.70 4.82
CA VAL A 561 16.74 -6.47 4.07
C VAL A 561 16.79 -7.42 2.88
N LYS A 562 17.18 -6.89 1.72
CA LYS A 562 17.44 -7.69 0.52
C LYS A 562 18.71 -8.52 0.74
N VAL A 563 18.60 -9.84 0.66
CA VAL A 563 19.73 -10.75 0.81
C VAL A 563 20.57 -10.73 -0.48
N PRO A 564 21.88 -10.40 -0.41
CA PRO A 564 22.74 -10.43 -1.59
C PRO A 564 22.77 -11.85 -2.20
N PRO A 565 22.69 -12.01 -3.53
CA PRO A 565 22.68 -13.34 -4.15
C PRO A 565 23.86 -14.23 -3.77
N LYS A 566 25.02 -13.62 -3.51
CA LYS A 566 26.24 -14.32 -3.06
C LYS A 566 26.13 -14.95 -1.66
N SER A 567 25.18 -14.48 -0.85
CA SER A 567 24.92 -14.97 0.50
C SER A 567 23.93 -16.13 0.50
N VAL A 568 23.24 -16.37 -0.63
CA VAL A 568 22.29 -17.48 -0.77
C VAL A 568 23.05 -18.75 -1.12
N THR A 569 22.91 -19.79 -0.29
CA THR A 569 23.69 -21.03 -0.41
C THR A 569 23.13 -21.98 -1.46
N SER A 570 21.83 -21.89 -1.78
CA SER A 570 21.19 -22.70 -2.80
C SER A 570 20.02 -21.98 -3.47
N TYR A 571 19.95 -22.08 -4.79
CA TYR A 571 18.73 -21.87 -5.58
C TYR A 571 18.34 -23.18 -6.25
N ARG A 572 17.03 -23.45 -6.32
CA ARG A 572 16.44 -24.58 -7.04
C ARG A 572 15.19 -24.09 -7.77
N TRP A 573 15.24 -24.07 -9.09
CA TRP A 573 14.07 -23.70 -9.91
C TRP A 573 13.25 -24.93 -10.25
N TYR A 574 11.93 -24.78 -10.27
CA TYR A 574 10.99 -25.85 -10.56
C TYR A 574 9.99 -25.41 -11.63
N ALA A 575 9.57 -26.34 -12.48
CA ALA A 575 8.46 -26.16 -13.41
C ALA A 575 7.33 -27.16 -13.05
N ASP A 576 6.15 -26.65 -12.73
CA ASP A 576 5.01 -27.43 -12.19
C ASP A 576 5.39 -28.33 -11.00
N GLY A 577 6.30 -27.84 -10.15
CA GLY A 577 6.80 -28.56 -8.97
C GLY A 577 7.89 -29.59 -9.26
N VAL A 578 8.33 -29.75 -10.52
CA VAL A 578 9.46 -30.63 -10.89
C VAL A 578 10.74 -29.79 -10.99
N GLU A 579 11.82 -30.20 -10.32
CA GLU A 579 13.10 -29.47 -10.36
C GLU A 579 13.62 -29.42 -11.81
N ILE A 580 14.07 -28.23 -12.22
CA ILE A 580 14.73 -28.02 -13.50
C ILE A 580 16.21 -28.32 -13.33
N GLU A 581 16.68 -29.37 -13.99
CA GLU A 581 18.06 -29.85 -13.86
C GLU A 581 19.10 -28.75 -14.17
N GLY A 582 20.05 -28.55 -13.26
CA GLY A 582 21.12 -27.56 -13.39
C GLY A 582 20.71 -26.10 -13.19
N ALA A 583 19.43 -25.80 -12.98
CA ALA A 583 18.95 -24.46 -12.70
C ALA A 583 19.16 -24.08 -11.23
N HIS A 584 20.41 -23.81 -10.86
CA HIS A 584 20.83 -23.56 -9.47
C HIS A 584 21.36 -22.15 -9.20
N GLY A 585 21.15 -21.23 -10.15
CA GLY A 585 21.55 -19.82 -10.03
C GLY A 585 20.45 -18.93 -9.45
N SER A 586 20.83 -17.70 -9.09
CA SER A 586 19.89 -16.64 -8.72
C SER A 586 19.01 -16.18 -9.89
N THR A 587 19.34 -16.60 -11.10
CA THR A 587 18.56 -16.38 -12.31
C THR A 587 18.37 -17.70 -13.06
N TYR A 588 17.31 -17.76 -13.87
CA TYR A 588 17.03 -18.87 -14.76
C TYR A 588 16.43 -18.37 -16.07
N THR A 589 17.03 -18.73 -17.20
CA THR A 589 16.51 -18.41 -18.53
C THR A 589 15.58 -19.51 -19.00
N LEU A 590 14.33 -19.13 -19.26
CA LEU A 590 13.28 -20.04 -19.70
C LEU A 590 13.54 -20.53 -21.13
N THR A 591 13.15 -21.76 -21.41
CA THR A 591 13.20 -22.34 -22.75
C THR A 591 11.79 -22.69 -23.24
N GLU A 592 11.70 -23.19 -24.47
CA GLU A 592 10.44 -23.73 -24.99
C GLU A 592 9.93 -24.95 -24.21
N ALA A 593 10.81 -25.66 -23.48
CA ALA A 593 10.45 -26.82 -22.69
C ALA A 593 9.58 -26.48 -21.46
N GLU A 594 9.64 -25.23 -20.99
CA GLU A 594 8.84 -24.75 -19.86
C GLU A 594 7.47 -24.22 -20.29
N ARG A 595 7.18 -24.08 -21.59
CA ARG A 595 5.91 -23.52 -22.07
C ARG A 595 4.68 -24.23 -21.47
N GLY A 596 3.77 -23.44 -20.93
CA GLY A 596 2.55 -23.86 -20.26
C GLY A 596 2.71 -24.20 -18.77
N LYS A 597 3.95 -24.25 -18.26
CA LYS A 597 4.26 -24.63 -16.88
C LYS A 597 4.36 -23.41 -15.97
N VAL A 598 4.02 -23.57 -14.70
CA VAL A 598 4.22 -22.57 -13.64
C VAL A 598 5.61 -22.74 -13.06
N ILE A 599 6.35 -21.63 -12.91
CA ILE A 599 7.71 -21.64 -12.38
C ILE A 599 7.72 -21.22 -10.92
N THR A 600 8.47 -21.94 -10.09
CA THR A 600 8.77 -21.56 -8.69
C THR A 600 10.27 -21.66 -8.44
N VAL A 601 10.76 -20.96 -7.42
CA VAL A 601 12.14 -21.10 -6.93
C VAL A 601 12.14 -21.37 -5.43
N LYS A 602 12.93 -22.36 -5.00
CA LYS A 602 13.24 -22.63 -3.59
C LYS A 602 14.65 -22.14 -3.32
N ILE A 603 14.83 -21.40 -2.22
CA ILE A 603 16.11 -20.88 -1.77
C ILE A 603 16.48 -21.47 -0.41
N ALA A 604 17.77 -21.55 -0.14
CA ALA A 604 18.31 -21.77 1.20
C ALA A 604 19.51 -20.84 1.42
N TYR A 605 19.69 -20.35 2.65
CA TYR A 605 20.85 -19.55 3.05
C TYR A 605 21.06 -19.59 4.56
N THR A 606 22.19 -19.07 5.02
CA THR A 606 22.44 -18.85 6.45
C THR A 606 22.41 -17.34 6.69
N ASP A 607 21.56 -16.89 7.61
CA ASP A 607 21.46 -15.48 7.95
C ASP A 607 22.69 -14.98 8.73
N ILE A 608 22.72 -13.69 9.07
CA ILE A 608 23.82 -13.10 9.84
C ILE A 608 23.87 -13.56 11.30
N ALA A 609 22.75 -14.08 11.83
CA ALA A 609 22.66 -14.68 13.16
C ALA A 609 23.16 -16.14 13.16
N GLY A 610 23.45 -16.71 11.99
CA GLY A 610 23.91 -18.08 11.80
C GLY A 610 22.77 -19.10 11.69
N GLN A 611 21.52 -18.69 11.53
CA GLN A 611 20.38 -19.58 11.35
C GLN A 611 20.22 -19.98 9.88
N GLU A 612 19.87 -21.24 9.64
CA GLU A 612 19.54 -21.72 8.30
C GLU A 612 18.10 -21.36 7.94
N GLU A 613 17.95 -20.62 6.86
CA GLU A 613 16.70 -20.10 6.34
C GLU A 613 16.38 -20.74 4.99
N SER A 614 15.09 -20.92 4.70
CA SER A 614 14.62 -21.38 3.40
C SER A 614 13.25 -20.80 3.05
N ALA A 615 13.07 -20.46 1.77
CA ALA A 615 11.82 -19.93 1.26
C ALA A 615 11.50 -20.51 -0.12
N THR A 616 10.20 -20.59 -0.45
CA THR A 616 9.74 -20.94 -1.80
C THR A 616 8.89 -19.80 -2.33
N SER A 617 9.12 -19.41 -3.58
CA SER A 617 8.37 -18.32 -4.21
C SER A 617 6.93 -18.73 -4.49
N ALA A 618 6.05 -17.74 -4.61
CA ALA A 618 4.81 -17.94 -5.35
C ALA A 618 5.11 -18.38 -6.79
N GLY A 619 4.18 -19.13 -7.40
CA GLY A 619 4.27 -19.56 -8.80
C GLY A 619 4.12 -18.39 -9.76
N THR A 620 4.87 -18.40 -10.87
CA THR A 620 4.62 -17.49 -11.99
C THR A 620 3.29 -17.78 -12.66
N MET A 621 2.85 -16.89 -13.56
CA MET A 621 1.91 -17.32 -14.60
C MET A 621 2.53 -18.44 -15.45
N PRO A 622 1.72 -19.28 -16.12
CA PRO A 622 2.20 -20.28 -17.05
C PRO A 622 3.15 -19.68 -18.09
N VAL A 623 4.30 -20.31 -18.33
CA VAL A 623 5.30 -19.81 -19.26
C VAL A 623 4.73 -19.78 -20.68
N GLY A 624 4.94 -18.71 -21.43
CA GLY A 624 4.37 -18.60 -22.77
C GLY A 624 2.87 -18.30 -22.79
N TYR A 625 2.30 -17.88 -21.64
CA TYR A 625 0.95 -17.36 -21.55
C TYR A 625 0.71 -16.26 -22.58
N LYS A 626 -0.49 -16.24 -23.17
CA LYS A 626 -0.87 -15.24 -24.17
C LYS A 626 -1.34 -13.98 -23.45
N ASN A 627 -0.43 -13.01 -23.38
CA ASN A 627 -0.67 -11.71 -22.80
C ASN A 627 -1.65 -10.85 -23.64
N HIS A 628 -2.59 -10.24 -22.97
CA HIS A 628 -3.47 -9.19 -23.45
C HIS A 628 -2.86 -7.86 -23.02
N ALA A 629 -2.96 -6.84 -23.88
CA ALA A 629 -2.53 -5.51 -23.48
C ALA A 629 -3.55 -4.91 -22.51
N PRO A 630 -3.14 -3.96 -21.66
CA PRO A 630 -4.07 -3.24 -20.82
C PRO A 630 -5.16 -2.58 -21.69
N THR A 631 -6.37 -2.57 -21.19
CA THR A 631 -7.55 -2.06 -21.90
C THR A 631 -7.96 -0.68 -21.43
N ASP A 632 -7.57 -0.32 -20.21
CA ASP A 632 -7.82 1.01 -19.67
C ASP A 632 -6.78 1.41 -18.62
N ILE A 633 -6.70 2.71 -18.32
CA ILE A 633 -5.98 3.26 -17.17
C ILE A 633 -6.94 4.15 -16.39
N THR A 634 -6.89 4.09 -15.07
CA THR A 634 -7.53 5.07 -14.18
C THR A 634 -6.45 5.88 -13.47
N LEU A 635 -6.68 7.18 -13.33
CA LEU A 635 -5.91 8.09 -12.48
C LEU A 635 -6.90 8.72 -11.51
N ASP A 636 -6.71 8.51 -10.21
CA ASP A 636 -7.58 9.05 -9.16
C ASP A 636 -6.79 9.41 -7.88
N PRO A 637 -6.98 10.61 -7.29
CA PRO A 637 -7.69 11.75 -7.88
C PRO A 637 -7.01 12.27 -9.17
N ARG A 638 -7.56 13.33 -9.77
CA ARG A 638 -6.93 14.04 -10.92
C ARG A 638 -6.68 15.49 -10.56
N VAL A 639 -6.11 15.72 -9.39
CA VAL A 639 -5.97 17.04 -8.78
C VAL A 639 -4.52 17.30 -8.46
N ILE A 640 -4.03 18.48 -8.83
CA ILE A 640 -2.68 18.96 -8.51
C ILE A 640 -2.83 20.18 -7.62
N TYR A 641 -2.34 20.11 -6.39
CA TYR A 641 -2.29 21.30 -5.53
C TYR A 641 -1.14 22.19 -6.03
N GLY A 642 -1.50 23.35 -6.58
CA GLY A 642 -0.55 24.29 -7.18
C GLY A 642 0.36 24.92 -6.13
N ASN A 643 1.49 25.46 -6.58
CA ASN A 643 2.58 26.01 -5.78
C ASN A 643 3.21 25.06 -4.76
N GLU A 644 2.79 23.79 -4.71
CA GLU A 644 3.42 22.76 -3.89
C GLU A 644 4.56 22.09 -4.67
N ASP A 645 5.68 21.87 -3.99
CA ASP A 645 6.75 21.00 -4.50
C ASP A 645 6.27 19.54 -4.45
N GLN A 646 6.60 18.77 -5.49
CA GLN A 646 6.23 17.36 -5.61
C GLN A 646 4.72 17.07 -5.49
N ALA A 647 3.87 18.03 -5.86
CA ALA A 647 2.42 17.89 -5.78
C ALA A 647 1.95 16.57 -6.41
N GLU A 648 1.24 15.76 -5.62
CA GLU A 648 0.61 14.53 -6.09
C GLU A 648 -0.52 14.86 -7.06
N VAL A 649 -0.66 14.05 -8.11
CA VAL A 649 -1.77 14.13 -9.07
C VAL A 649 -2.86 13.13 -8.71
N GLY A 650 -2.43 11.88 -8.49
CA GLY A 650 -3.27 10.74 -8.14
C GLY A 650 -2.60 9.41 -8.45
N THR A 651 -3.26 8.32 -8.07
CA THR A 651 -2.76 6.97 -8.28
C THR A 651 -3.28 6.36 -9.58
N LEU A 652 -2.40 5.65 -10.25
CA LEU A 652 -2.60 4.94 -11.50
C LEU A 652 -2.99 3.49 -11.27
N LYS A 653 -3.96 3.01 -12.05
CA LYS A 653 -4.29 1.59 -12.15
C LYS A 653 -4.59 1.22 -13.59
N ALA A 654 -4.05 0.11 -14.06
CA ALA A 654 -4.39 -0.46 -15.35
C ALA A 654 -5.50 -1.50 -15.20
N ILE A 655 -6.40 -1.56 -16.18
CA ILE A 655 -7.41 -2.63 -16.30
C ILE A 655 -6.94 -3.59 -17.37
N ASP A 656 -6.73 -4.84 -16.99
CA ASP A 656 -6.28 -5.90 -17.88
C ASP A 656 -7.14 -7.16 -17.71
N ALA A 657 -7.26 -7.93 -18.79
CA ALA A 657 -7.92 -9.23 -18.77
C ALA A 657 -7.08 -10.29 -18.04
N ASP A 658 -5.77 -10.06 -17.92
CA ASP A 658 -4.81 -10.96 -17.32
C ASP A 658 -4.74 -10.75 -15.80
N LYS A 659 -5.43 -11.65 -15.07
CA LYS A 659 -5.55 -11.56 -13.61
C LYS A 659 -4.19 -11.73 -12.94
N GLY A 660 -3.79 -10.74 -12.14
CA GLY A 660 -2.53 -10.74 -11.39
C GLY A 660 -1.36 -10.10 -12.15
N ASP A 661 -1.63 -9.49 -13.30
CA ASP A 661 -0.62 -8.71 -14.02
C ASP A 661 -0.11 -7.54 -13.19
N ARG A 662 1.20 -7.28 -13.36
CA ARG A 662 1.88 -6.12 -12.81
C ARG A 662 2.11 -5.11 -13.93
N PHE A 663 1.96 -3.84 -13.58
CA PHE A 663 2.09 -2.76 -14.55
C PHE A 663 3.21 -1.81 -14.14
N THR A 664 3.95 -1.36 -15.14
CA THR A 664 4.81 -0.19 -15.04
C THR A 664 4.11 0.98 -15.72
N TYR A 665 4.23 2.18 -15.17
CA TYR A 665 3.67 3.38 -15.80
C TYR A 665 4.74 4.37 -16.19
N THR A 666 4.50 5.07 -17.29
CA THR A 666 5.29 6.21 -17.74
C THR A 666 4.35 7.38 -18.03
N VAL A 667 4.84 8.60 -17.92
CA VAL A 667 4.10 9.83 -18.24
C VAL A 667 4.88 10.65 -19.25
N ASN A 668 4.18 11.28 -20.20
CA ASN A 668 4.78 12.03 -21.30
C ASN A 668 5.31 13.43 -20.92
N ASP A 669 4.95 13.97 -19.76
CA ASP A 669 5.33 15.30 -19.31
C ASP A 669 6.52 15.21 -18.34
N GLU A 670 7.65 15.81 -18.72
CA GLU A 670 8.92 15.70 -17.99
C GLU A 670 8.89 16.31 -16.58
N ARG A 671 7.94 17.20 -16.29
CA ARG A 671 7.76 17.77 -14.95
C ARG A 671 7.21 16.74 -13.98
N PHE A 672 6.59 15.68 -14.49
CA PHE A 672 5.97 14.64 -13.71
C PHE A 672 6.84 13.39 -13.66
N GLU A 673 6.65 12.61 -12.62
CA GLU A 673 7.20 11.28 -12.47
C GLU A 673 6.10 10.33 -12.01
N VAL A 674 6.17 9.09 -12.49
CA VAL A 674 5.46 7.99 -11.87
C VAL A 674 6.40 7.43 -10.82
N ASN A 675 5.93 7.41 -9.59
CA ASN A 675 6.61 6.77 -8.50
C ASN A 675 5.70 5.64 -8.02
N GLY A 676 6.07 4.39 -8.32
CA GLY A 676 5.21 3.22 -8.09
C GLY A 676 3.98 3.30 -8.99
N ASP A 677 2.82 3.42 -8.36
CA ASP A 677 1.56 3.75 -9.01
C ASP A 677 1.14 5.21 -8.79
N MET A 678 1.85 6.01 -8.00
CA MET A 678 1.53 7.42 -7.78
C MET A 678 2.12 8.32 -8.88
N LEU A 679 1.27 9.06 -9.58
CA LEU A 679 1.68 10.14 -10.47
C LEU A 679 1.83 11.44 -9.67
N ARG A 680 2.98 12.10 -9.75
CA ARG A 680 3.27 13.36 -9.04
C ARG A 680 4.22 14.26 -9.81
N LEU A 681 4.38 15.50 -9.38
CA LEU A 681 5.47 16.38 -9.83
C LEU A 681 6.83 15.89 -9.30
N LYS A 682 7.90 16.09 -10.09
CA LYS A 682 9.28 15.88 -9.65
C LYS A 682 9.69 16.92 -8.62
N LYS A 683 10.71 16.60 -7.81
CA LYS A 683 11.30 17.55 -6.86
C LYS A 683 11.80 18.81 -7.57
N GLY A 684 11.48 19.97 -6.99
CA GLY A 684 11.74 21.29 -7.54
C GLY A 684 10.77 21.73 -8.65
N GLN A 685 9.74 20.94 -8.96
CA GLN A 685 8.69 21.31 -9.92
C GLN A 685 7.42 21.69 -9.16
N SER A 686 6.83 22.81 -9.55
CA SER A 686 5.53 23.27 -9.06
C SER A 686 4.71 23.83 -10.22
N LEU A 687 3.39 23.86 -10.06
CA LEU A 687 2.49 24.51 -11.01
C LEU A 687 1.91 25.76 -10.37
N ASP A 688 2.12 26.90 -11.00
CA ASP A 688 1.54 28.16 -10.54
C ASP A 688 0.01 28.12 -10.67
N TYR A 689 -0.68 28.01 -9.53
CA TYR A 689 -2.15 27.93 -9.48
C TYR A 689 -2.83 29.11 -10.18
N ASP A 690 -2.24 30.31 -10.12
CA ASP A 690 -2.84 31.51 -10.72
C ASP A 690 -2.66 31.55 -12.25
N LYS A 691 -1.79 30.69 -12.80
CA LYS A 691 -1.44 30.66 -14.22
C LYS A 691 -1.88 29.38 -14.93
N VAL A 692 -1.94 28.26 -14.21
CA VAL A 692 -2.21 26.93 -14.77
C VAL A 692 -3.47 26.39 -14.12
N ASN A 693 -4.52 26.15 -14.91
CA ASN A 693 -5.79 25.60 -14.42
C ASN A 693 -5.85 24.07 -14.52
N SER A 694 -5.10 23.50 -15.47
CA SER A 694 -5.04 22.06 -15.71
C SER A 694 -3.82 21.69 -16.56
N VAL A 695 -3.38 20.45 -16.46
CA VAL A 695 -2.36 19.85 -17.32
C VAL A 695 -2.93 18.59 -17.96
N THR A 696 -2.59 18.37 -19.22
CA THR A 696 -2.94 17.15 -19.95
C THR A 696 -1.77 16.18 -19.86
N LEU A 697 -2.00 15.00 -19.29
CA LEU A 697 -0.99 13.97 -19.03
C LEU A 697 -1.39 12.71 -19.78
N THR A 698 -0.54 12.26 -20.71
CA THR A 698 -0.66 10.95 -21.33
C THR A 698 0.19 9.98 -20.53
N VAL A 699 -0.50 9.02 -19.90
CA VAL A 699 0.13 7.95 -19.14
C VAL A 699 0.09 6.68 -19.97
N THR A 700 1.20 5.95 -20.02
CA THR A 700 1.28 4.64 -20.65
C THR A 700 1.47 3.59 -19.57
N ALA A 701 0.53 2.66 -19.46
CA ALA A 701 0.67 1.45 -18.66
C ALA A 701 1.24 0.34 -19.56
N THR A 702 2.24 -0.35 -19.06
CA THR A 702 2.88 -1.48 -19.72
C THR A 702 2.84 -2.66 -18.77
N ASP A 703 2.21 -3.75 -19.19
CA ASP A 703 2.17 -5.00 -18.41
C ASP A 703 3.56 -5.63 -18.28
N GLN A 704 3.65 -6.66 -17.45
CA GLN A 704 4.87 -7.40 -17.17
C GLN A 704 5.48 -8.11 -18.39
N MET A 705 4.73 -8.25 -19.48
CA MET A 705 5.21 -8.83 -20.73
C MET A 705 5.47 -7.79 -21.84
N GLY A 706 5.33 -6.51 -21.53
CA GLY A 706 5.67 -5.41 -22.41
C GLY A 706 4.54 -4.94 -23.33
N ALA A 707 3.34 -5.52 -23.27
CA ALA A 707 2.22 -4.92 -24.01
C ALA A 707 1.70 -3.70 -23.23
N SER A 708 1.25 -2.69 -23.98
CA SER A 708 1.02 -1.37 -23.41
C SER A 708 -0.22 -0.70 -23.96
N TYR A 709 -0.73 0.22 -23.15
CA TYR A 709 -1.87 1.06 -23.45
C TYR A 709 -1.60 2.45 -22.94
N SER A 710 -1.97 3.46 -23.70
CA SER A 710 -1.83 4.86 -23.30
C SER A 710 -3.19 5.52 -23.15
N LYS A 711 -3.37 6.30 -22.09
CA LYS A 711 -4.56 7.12 -21.87
C LYS A 711 -4.17 8.52 -21.48
N THR A 712 -4.89 9.48 -22.03
CA THR A 712 -4.74 10.89 -21.70
C THR A 712 -5.72 11.30 -20.62
N PHE A 713 -5.20 11.91 -19.57
CA PHE A 713 -5.95 12.49 -18.46
C PHE A 713 -5.79 14.01 -18.46
N THR A 714 -6.85 14.71 -18.10
CA THR A 714 -6.75 16.10 -17.68
C THR A 714 -6.69 16.12 -16.15
N ALA A 715 -5.56 16.57 -15.62
CA ALA A 715 -5.36 16.82 -14.20
C ALA A 715 -5.57 18.31 -13.91
N TYR A 716 -6.35 18.64 -12.89
CA TYR A 716 -6.74 20.01 -12.61
C TYR A 716 -5.90 20.61 -11.49
N VAL A 717 -5.38 21.81 -11.71
CA VAL A 717 -4.61 22.53 -10.69
C VAL A 717 -5.58 23.25 -9.74
N ARG A 718 -5.30 23.17 -8.44
CA ARG A 718 -6.10 23.74 -7.34
C ARG A 718 -5.22 24.59 -6.43
N ALA A 719 -5.84 25.40 -5.59
CA ALA A 719 -5.11 26.21 -4.62
C ALA A 719 -4.29 25.31 -3.68
N PRO A 720 -3.15 25.77 -3.14
CA PRO A 720 -2.32 25.00 -2.22
C PRO A 720 -3.11 24.48 -1.00
N LYS A 721 -2.75 23.32 -0.46
CA LYS A 721 -3.34 22.74 0.75
C LYS A 721 -3.19 23.72 1.92
N GLY A 722 -4.26 23.85 2.72
CA GLY A 722 -4.29 24.74 3.89
C GLY A 722 -4.69 26.19 3.61
N MET A 723 -4.86 26.59 2.35
CA MET A 723 -5.48 27.87 2.00
C MET A 723 -7.01 27.79 2.22
N PRO A 724 -7.68 28.79 2.83
CA PRO A 724 -9.14 28.81 2.94
C PRO A 724 -9.75 28.89 1.53
N GLY A 725 -10.14 27.73 1.00
CA GLY A 725 -10.71 27.58 -0.32
C GLY A 725 -12.14 28.10 -0.42
N PHE A 726 -12.58 28.34 -1.66
CA PHE A 726 -14.01 28.35 -1.97
C PHE A 726 -14.60 26.96 -1.71
N ASP A 727 -15.65 26.86 -0.91
CA ASP A 727 -16.39 25.60 -0.69
C ASP A 727 -17.46 25.43 -1.79
N TYR A 728 -16.97 25.14 -3.00
CA TYR A 728 -17.75 25.19 -4.24
C TYR A 728 -17.42 24.02 -5.16
N TYR A 729 -18.39 23.55 -5.96
CA TYR A 729 -18.20 22.40 -6.85
C TYR A 729 -18.43 22.68 -8.35
N ASP A 730 -19.28 23.63 -8.79
CA ASP A 730 -19.53 23.79 -10.24
C ASP A 730 -20.18 25.09 -10.75
N LEU A 731 -19.59 25.71 -11.80
CA LEU A 731 -20.10 26.90 -12.53
C LEU A 731 -20.79 26.39 -13.78
N THR A 732 -22.12 26.40 -13.78
CA THR A 732 -22.87 25.84 -14.90
C THR A 732 -23.46 26.94 -15.77
N LEU A 733 -23.62 26.64 -17.05
CA LEU A 733 -24.33 27.46 -18.00
C LEU A 733 -25.51 26.65 -18.53
N SER A 734 -26.73 27.15 -18.35
CA SER A 734 -27.97 26.40 -18.61
C SER A 734 -28.18 26.01 -20.08
N ALA A 735 -27.49 26.68 -21.00
CA ALA A 735 -27.49 26.42 -22.43
C ALA A 735 -26.22 27.00 -23.05
N ASN A 736 -25.68 26.36 -24.09
CA ASN A 736 -24.43 26.75 -24.73
C ASN A 736 -24.61 26.99 -26.24
N LYS A 737 -25.82 27.35 -26.66
CA LYS A 737 -26.16 27.59 -28.07
C LYS A 737 -26.54 29.04 -28.27
N LEU A 738 -26.18 29.60 -29.43
CA LEU A 738 -26.37 31.01 -29.76
C LEU A 738 -26.83 31.14 -31.21
N MET A 739 -28.05 31.60 -31.43
CA MET A 739 -28.58 31.81 -32.79
C MET A 739 -27.84 32.94 -33.49
N GLU A 740 -27.38 32.70 -34.72
CA GLU A 740 -26.69 33.73 -35.50
C GLU A 740 -27.59 34.91 -35.88
N GLY A 741 -26.97 36.05 -36.22
CA GLY A 741 -27.66 37.21 -36.78
C GLY A 741 -28.62 37.98 -35.87
N LYS A 742 -28.95 37.41 -34.71
CA LYS A 742 -29.82 37.98 -33.70
C LYS A 742 -29.04 38.95 -32.81
N ASP A 743 -29.49 40.20 -32.80
CA ASP A 743 -28.92 41.25 -31.99
C ASP A 743 -29.04 40.94 -30.49
N GLY A 744 -27.93 41.05 -29.75
CA GLY A 744 -27.91 40.85 -28.30
C GLY A 744 -28.39 39.47 -27.84
N ALA A 745 -28.21 38.44 -28.66
CA ALA A 745 -28.72 37.09 -28.41
C ALA A 745 -28.23 36.51 -27.06
N SER A 746 -29.15 35.87 -26.34
CA SER A 746 -28.87 35.24 -25.04
C SER A 746 -28.43 33.79 -25.22
N VAL A 747 -27.47 33.37 -24.40
CA VAL A 747 -26.89 32.03 -24.43
C VAL A 747 -27.54 31.15 -23.36
N GLY A 748 -27.38 31.52 -22.09
CA GLY A 748 -27.86 30.72 -20.97
C GLY A 748 -27.60 31.40 -19.62
N LYS A 749 -28.28 30.92 -18.58
CA LYS A 749 -28.11 31.41 -17.21
C LYS A 749 -26.92 30.73 -16.55
N LEU A 750 -26.05 31.53 -15.96
CA LEU A 750 -24.96 31.10 -15.11
C LEU A 750 -25.53 30.74 -13.74
N THR A 751 -25.21 29.54 -13.26
CA THR A 751 -25.56 29.11 -11.91
C THR A 751 -24.28 28.76 -11.17
N LEU A 752 -24.07 29.48 -10.06
CA LEU A 752 -23.02 29.27 -9.09
C LEU A 752 -23.63 28.52 -7.90
N ARG A 753 -23.18 27.29 -7.62
CA ARG A 753 -23.60 26.52 -6.44
C ARG A 753 -22.59 26.63 -5.29
N ASP A 754 -22.79 27.61 -4.41
CA ASP A 754 -21.95 27.90 -3.25
C ASP A 754 -22.60 27.38 -1.94
N ARG A 755 -21.83 26.74 -1.04
CA ARG A 755 -22.30 26.34 0.30
C ARG A 755 -22.20 27.46 1.35
N SER A 756 -21.51 28.55 1.06
CA SER A 756 -21.39 29.69 1.98
C SER A 756 -22.60 30.63 1.85
N VAL A 757 -23.36 30.78 2.94
CA VAL A 757 -24.60 31.57 2.96
C VAL A 757 -24.25 33.06 2.89
N GLY A 758 -24.62 33.71 1.77
CA GLY A 758 -24.81 35.16 1.65
C GLY A 758 -23.56 36.00 1.36
N LYS A 759 -23.21 36.19 0.08
CA LYS A 759 -22.39 37.31 -0.41
C LYS A 759 -22.77 37.69 -1.85
N ASP A 760 -22.64 38.97 -2.18
CA ASP A 760 -22.77 39.49 -3.55
C ASP A 760 -21.62 38.96 -4.44
N TYR A 761 -21.95 38.45 -5.62
CA TYR A 761 -20.99 37.97 -6.61
C TYR A 761 -20.90 38.93 -7.79
N THR A 762 -19.69 39.12 -8.32
CA THR A 762 -19.48 39.83 -9.58
C THR A 762 -19.02 38.85 -10.64
N TYR A 763 -19.56 38.97 -11.85
CA TYR A 763 -19.17 38.15 -12.99
C TYR A 763 -18.42 39.01 -14.00
N HIS A 764 -17.34 38.46 -14.54
CA HIS A 764 -16.57 39.04 -15.63
C HIS A 764 -16.49 38.03 -16.77
N VAL A 765 -16.57 38.52 -18.01
CA VAL A 765 -16.45 37.70 -19.21
C VAL A 765 -15.32 38.24 -20.08
N ASN A 766 -14.43 37.36 -20.55
CA ASN A 766 -13.22 37.77 -21.27
C ASN A 766 -13.48 38.21 -22.72
N ASP A 767 -14.53 37.69 -23.35
CA ASP A 767 -14.88 38.05 -24.74
C ASP A 767 -15.66 39.39 -24.74
N PRO A 768 -15.13 40.44 -25.37
CA PRO A 768 -15.71 41.78 -25.31
C PRO A 768 -17.07 41.90 -25.98
N ARG A 769 -17.46 40.93 -26.83
CA ARG A 769 -18.78 40.86 -27.46
C ARG A 769 -19.88 40.46 -26.47
N PHE A 770 -19.52 39.80 -25.38
CA PHE A 770 -20.45 39.27 -24.40
C PHE A 770 -20.55 40.14 -23.15
N GLU A 771 -21.68 40.02 -22.47
CA GLU A 771 -21.96 40.60 -21.16
C GLU A 771 -22.78 39.61 -20.32
N ILE A 772 -22.81 39.84 -19.01
CA ILE A 772 -23.59 39.04 -18.06
C ILE A 772 -24.59 39.98 -17.40
N VAL A 773 -25.88 39.78 -17.68
CA VAL A 773 -26.98 40.61 -17.16
C VAL A 773 -27.93 39.71 -16.38
N ASP A 774 -28.18 40.02 -15.12
CA ASP A 774 -29.00 39.22 -14.19
C ASP A 774 -28.61 37.73 -14.16
N GLY A 775 -27.31 37.47 -14.18
CA GLY A 775 -26.74 36.12 -14.22
C GLY A 775 -26.89 35.39 -15.56
N THR A 776 -27.31 36.07 -16.62
CA THR A 776 -27.46 35.48 -17.96
C THR A 776 -26.32 35.93 -18.88
N LEU A 777 -25.58 34.97 -19.44
CA LEU A 777 -24.57 35.23 -20.47
C LEU A 777 -25.27 35.54 -21.80
N LYS A 778 -24.96 36.68 -22.40
CA LYS A 778 -25.54 37.14 -23.68
C LYS A 778 -24.56 38.01 -24.47
N LEU A 779 -24.83 38.20 -25.76
CA LEU A 779 -24.18 39.24 -26.56
C LEU A 779 -24.62 40.64 -26.10
N LYS A 780 -23.71 41.61 -26.16
CA LYS A 780 -24.02 43.03 -25.96
C LYS A 780 -24.96 43.54 -27.05
N ALA A 781 -25.75 44.56 -26.73
CA ALA A 781 -26.58 45.25 -27.73
C ALA A 781 -25.73 45.73 -28.92
N GLY A 782 -26.20 45.50 -30.15
CA GLY A 782 -25.48 45.79 -31.39
C GLY A 782 -24.52 44.68 -31.85
N GLN A 783 -24.23 43.67 -31.02
CA GLN A 783 -23.34 42.56 -31.38
C GLN A 783 -24.14 41.39 -31.98
N LYS A 784 -23.55 40.78 -33.01
CA LYS A 784 -24.08 39.61 -33.72
C LYS A 784 -22.94 38.64 -34.00
N VAL A 785 -23.28 37.37 -34.14
CA VAL A 785 -22.37 36.31 -34.59
C VAL A 785 -22.87 35.78 -35.94
N ASN A 786 -21.96 35.21 -36.74
CA ASN A 786 -22.25 34.63 -38.04
C ASN A 786 -21.68 33.21 -38.08
N TYR A 787 -22.53 32.25 -38.44
CA TYR A 787 -22.21 30.83 -38.43
C TYR A 787 -21.11 30.45 -39.43
N ASP A 788 -21.10 31.07 -40.62
CA ASP A 788 -20.11 30.81 -41.67
C ASP A 788 -18.71 31.32 -41.29
N GLN A 789 -18.62 32.30 -40.40
CA GLN A 789 -17.36 32.87 -39.92
C GLN A 789 -16.84 32.15 -38.66
N GLU A 790 -17.71 31.83 -37.72
CA GLU A 790 -17.34 31.27 -36.43
C GLU A 790 -18.43 30.32 -35.91
N LYS A 791 -18.22 29.00 -36.08
CA LYS A 791 -19.19 27.97 -35.66
C LYS A 791 -19.19 27.71 -34.16
N THR A 792 -18.10 28.05 -33.48
CA THR A 792 -17.92 27.87 -32.04
C THR A 792 -17.16 29.03 -31.44
N ILE A 793 -17.58 29.49 -30.26
CA ILE A 793 -16.98 30.61 -29.55
C ILE A 793 -16.54 30.14 -28.16
N SER A 794 -15.28 30.36 -27.79
CA SER A 794 -14.76 30.03 -26.47
C SER A 794 -14.84 31.25 -25.54
N VAL A 795 -15.72 31.20 -24.55
CA VAL A 795 -15.97 32.30 -23.61
C VAL A 795 -15.56 31.88 -22.21
N SER A 796 -14.64 32.61 -21.59
CA SER A 796 -14.27 32.46 -20.18
C SER A 796 -15.07 33.41 -19.30
N VAL A 797 -15.71 32.85 -18.27
CA VAL A 797 -16.38 33.61 -17.22
C VAL A 797 -15.56 33.49 -15.94
N THR A 798 -15.17 34.65 -15.38
CA THR A 798 -14.57 34.77 -14.06
C THR A 798 -15.64 35.23 -13.08
N VAL A 799 -15.78 34.58 -11.93
CA VAL A 799 -16.68 34.99 -10.85
C VAL A 799 -15.85 35.40 -9.66
N SER A 800 -16.12 36.57 -9.09
CA SER A 800 -15.43 37.11 -7.92
C SER A 800 -16.40 37.34 -6.77
N ASN A 801 -15.98 37.03 -5.54
CA ASN A 801 -16.75 37.38 -4.34
C ASN A 801 -16.26 38.69 -3.71
N SER A 802 -17.02 39.22 -2.75
CA SER A 802 -16.67 40.45 -2.01
C SER A 802 -15.40 40.35 -1.15
N GLY A 803 -14.79 39.17 -1.04
CA GLY A 803 -13.50 38.94 -0.39
C GLY A 803 -12.30 38.98 -1.36
N GLY A 804 -12.51 39.31 -2.64
CA GLY A 804 -11.44 39.41 -3.65
C GLY A 804 -11.02 38.07 -4.25
N GLN A 805 -11.67 36.97 -3.88
CA GLN A 805 -11.37 35.64 -4.40
C GLN A 805 -12.05 35.47 -5.76
N THR A 806 -11.44 34.73 -6.71
CA THR A 806 -11.98 34.52 -8.06
C THR A 806 -11.97 33.05 -8.51
N ILE A 807 -12.94 32.65 -9.34
CA ILE A 807 -12.94 31.38 -10.10
C ILE A 807 -13.11 31.68 -11.58
N ARG A 808 -12.53 30.88 -12.48
CA ARG A 808 -12.68 31.05 -13.94
C ARG A 808 -13.08 29.73 -14.60
N LYS A 809 -14.13 29.74 -15.42
CA LYS A 809 -14.53 28.59 -16.26
C LYS A 809 -14.70 29.01 -17.71
N THR A 810 -14.25 28.19 -18.63
CA THR A 810 -14.44 28.39 -20.08
C THR A 810 -15.60 27.55 -20.58
N PHE A 811 -16.50 28.18 -21.32
CA PHE A 811 -17.63 27.57 -22.01
C PHE A 811 -17.39 27.64 -23.51
N THR A 812 -17.62 26.52 -24.20
CA THR A 812 -17.69 26.50 -25.66
C THR A 812 -19.15 26.71 -26.06
N LEU A 813 -19.40 27.80 -26.78
CA LEU A 813 -20.70 28.14 -27.33
C LEU A 813 -20.78 27.68 -28.77
N HIS A 814 -21.91 27.08 -29.16
CA HIS A 814 -22.19 26.67 -30.53
C HIS A 814 -23.07 27.71 -31.20
N VAL A 815 -22.61 28.27 -32.31
CA VAL A 815 -23.42 29.16 -33.14
C VAL A 815 -24.40 28.30 -33.94
N GLU A 816 -25.68 28.64 -33.91
CA GLU A 816 -26.71 27.96 -34.70
C GLU A 816 -26.98 28.74 -35.99
N ASP A 817 -27.01 27.99 -37.10
CA ASP A 817 -27.27 28.48 -38.45
C ASP A 817 -28.76 28.85 -38.61
N ASP A 818 -29.04 30.09 -38.99
CA ASP A 818 -30.36 30.54 -39.41
C ASP A 818 -30.37 30.61 -40.94
N PRO A 819 -31.11 29.72 -41.64
CA PRO A 819 -31.13 29.66 -43.10
C PRO A 819 -31.67 30.94 -43.77
N ASN A 820 -32.23 31.88 -43.01
CA ASN A 820 -32.71 33.17 -43.49
C ASN A 820 -31.74 34.32 -43.23
N TYR A 821 -30.62 34.08 -42.53
CA TYR A 821 -29.59 35.08 -42.30
C TYR A 821 -28.63 35.13 -43.51
N PRO A 822 -28.32 36.32 -44.05
CA PRO A 822 -27.53 36.42 -45.28
C PRO A 822 -26.08 35.95 -45.04
N PRO A 823 -25.52 35.10 -45.93
CA PRO A 823 -24.10 34.71 -45.86
C PRO A 823 -23.23 35.96 -45.99
N SER A 824 -22.18 36.06 -45.16
CA SER A 824 -21.30 37.23 -45.20
C SER A 824 -20.55 37.27 -46.53
N GLY A 825 -20.85 38.27 -47.37
CA GLY A 825 -20.06 38.55 -48.57
C GLY A 825 -18.61 38.85 -48.19
N ASN A 826 -17.68 38.26 -48.94
CA ASN A 826 -16.22 38.40 -48.84
C ASN A 826 -15.73 39.72 -48.23
N SER A 827 -15.13 39.63 -47.03
CA SER A 827 -14.06 40.51 -46.59
C SER A 827 -12.98 39.63 -45.95
N GLU A 828 -11.74 39.81 -46.42
CA GLU A 828 -10.55 39.03 -46.07
C GLU A 828 -10.38 38.78 -44.56
N PRO A 829 -9.81 37.63 -44.17
CA PRO A 829 -9.46 37.37 -42.78
C PRO A 829 -8.38 38.37 -42.31
N PRO A 830 -8.48 38.96 -41.11
CA PRO A 830 -7.33 39.64 -40.54
C PRO A 830 -6.19 38.62 -40.35
N SER A 831 -5.00 38.99 -40.80
CA SER A 831 -3.79 38.19 -40.74
C SER A 831 -3.51 37.65 -39.34
N SER A 832 -3.00 36.42 -39.28
CA SER A 832 -2.40 35.81 -38.08
C SER A 832 -1.37 36.76 -37.46
N ALA A 833 -1.67 37.28 -36.27
CA ALA A 833 -0.64 37.88 -35.43
C ALA A 833 0.04 36.74 -34.67
N ASP A 834 1.24 36.40 -35.14
CA ASP A 834 2.22 35.57 -34.45
C ASP A 834 2.39 36.05 -33.02
N ILE A 835 2.20 35.13 -32.11
CA ILE A 835 2.59 35.26 -30.71
C ILE A 835 4.08 34.90 -30.72
N HIS A 836 4.98 35.89 -30.63
CA HIS A 836 6.26 35.83 -29.91
C HIS A 836 7.12 37.10 -30.13
N SER A 837 7.82 37.47 -29.06
CA SER A 837 8.98 38.39 -28.93
C SER A 837 8.76 39.90 -28.71
N ALA A 838 8.89 40.26 -27.42
CA ALA A 838 9.91 41.16 -26.86
C ALA A 838 9.70 42.71 -26.83
N THR A 839 9.83 43.19 -25.58
CA THR A 839 10.54 44.39 -25.09
C THR A 839 9.89 45.78 -25.12
N GLU A 840 9.48 46.18 -23.90
CA GLU A 840 9.85 47.39 -23.12
C GLU A 840 9.74 48.84 -23.65
N ALA A 841 9.24 49.65 -22.70
CA ALA A 841 9.58 51.05 -22.35
C ALA A 841 8.81 52.21 -23.01
N GLY A 842 8.31 53.10 -22.13
CA GLY A 842 8.42 54.54 -22.38
C GLY A 842 7.15 55.40 -22.29
N ASP A 843 6.61 55.54 -21.08
CA ASP A 843 6.40 56.80 -20.36
C ASP A 843 5.71 58.03 -21.03
N ALA A 844 4.79 58.60 -20.22
CA ALA A 844 4.62 60.02 -19.91
C ALA A 844 3.39 60.78 -20.48
N LEU A 845 2.57 61.30 -19.55
CA LEU A 845 2.38 62.74 -19.25
C LEU A 845 0.96 63.10 -18.73
N HIS A 846 0.97 63.64 -17.51
CA HIS A 846 0.27 64.86 -17.03
C HIS A 846 -1.20 64.83 -16.56
N ARG A 847 -1.31 64.96 -15.22
CA ARG A 847 -1.95 66.06 -14.43
C ARG A 847 -3.24 66.69 -14.95
N HIS A 848 -4.28 66.71 -14.12
CA HIS A 848 -4.73 67.95 -13.46
C HIS A 848 -5.70 67.70 -12.28
N ASP A 849 -5.49 68.49 -11.23
CA ASP A 849 -6.23 68.60 -9.96
C ASP A 849 -7.65 69.20 -10.10
N ALA A 850 -8.53 68.93 -9.12
CA ALA A 850 -8.97 69.90 -8.09
C ALA A 850 -10.39 69.65 -7.53
N ASP A 851 -10.45 69.59 -6.20
CA ASP A 851 -11.44 70.11 -5.23
C ASP A 851 -12.96 69.83 -5.38
N ASN A 852 -13.57 69.25 -4.33
CA ASN A 852 -14.31 70.07 -3.35
C ASN A 852 -14.71 69.32 -2.06
N ASN A 853 -14.82 70.13 -1.00
CA ASN A 853 -15.04 69.83 0.42
C ASN A 853 -16.53 69.86 0.82
N ASP A 854 -16.79 69.52 2.10
CA ASP A 854 -18.00 69.68 2.95
C ASP A 854 -18.65 68.34 3.35
N GLY A 855 -18.94 68.01 4.61
CA GLY A 855 -18.81 68.71 5.89
C GLY A 855 -19.74 68.05 6.95
N HIS A 856 -19.25 67.87 8.19
CA HIS A 856 -19.96 67.78 9.49
C HIS A 856 -21.02 66.65 9.73
N HIS A 857 -21.28 66.07 10.93
CA HIS A 857 -21.28 66.55 12.33
C HIS A 857 -21.23 65.39 13.38
N ASN A 858 -20.96 65.82 14.63
CA ASN A 858 -20.78 65.12 15.92
C ASN A 858 -22.01 64.40 16.53
N GLY A 859 -21.76 63.52 17.54
CA GLY A 859 -22.40 63.67 18.87
C GLY A 859 -22.93 62.45 19.65
N ALA A 860 -22.11 61.96 20.60
CA ALA A 860 -22.40 61.67 22.02
C ALA A 860 -23.55 60.72 22.52
N GLN A 861 -23.10 59.69 23.27
CA GLN A 861 -23.47 59.28 24.65
C GLN A 861 -24.85 58.69 25.07
N THR A 862 -24.73 57.48 25.67
CA THR A 862 -25.29 56.96 26.95
C THR A 862 -26.64 56.22 27.04
N ALA A 863 -26.52 55.05 27.70
CA ALA A 863 -27.38 54.47 28.76
C ALA A 863 -28.29 53.26 28.43
N SER A 864 -27.76 52.08 28.77
CA SER A 864 -28.36 50.97 29.57
C SER A 864 -29.82 50.54 29.36
N TYR A 865 -30.03 49.27 28.99
CA TYR A 865 -30.83 48.29 29.76
C TYR A 865 -30.44 46.86 29.32
N SER A 866 -30.38 45.94 30.29
CA SER A 866 -30.09 44.52 30.14
C SER A 866 -31.28 43.75 29.56
N ASP A 867 -31.02 42.66 28.82
CA ASP A 867 -31.44 41.29 29.18
C ASP A 867 -31.01 40.24 28.12
N GLY A 868 -30.34 39.19 28.60
CA GLY A 868 -30.55 37.77 28.27
C GLY A 868 -30.35 37.20 26.85
N HIS A 869 -29.36 36.30 26.74
CA HIS A 869 -29.15 35.22 25.76
C HIS A 869 -28.58 35.56 24.36
N ASP A 870 -27.35 35.12 24.08
CA ASP A 870 -27.03 33.97 23.18
C ASP A 870 -25.54 34.01 22.71
N SER A 871 -24.98 32.80 22.55
CA SER A 871 -23.83 32.39 21.71
C SER A 871 -22.62 33.33 21.51
N GLY A 872 -21.49 32.99 22.15
CA GLY A 872 -20.18 33.59 21.84
C GLY A 872 -19.40 32.81 20.78
N HIS A 873 -19.52 33.24 19.52
CA HIS A 873 -18.49 33.09 18.49
C HIS A 873 -17.51 34.28 18.61
N SER A 874 -16.20 34.06 18.55
CA SER A 874 -15.23 35.13 18.29
C SER A 874 -14.34 34.76 17.11
N GLN A 875 -14.46 35.55 16.04
CA GLN A 875 -13.58 35.61 14.89
C GLN A 875 -12.24 36.28 15.24
N ALA A 876 -11.19 35.88 14.54
CA ALA A 876 -10.03 36.73 14.29
C ALA A 876 -9.93 36.97 12.76
N LYS A 877 -9.88 38.24 12.37
CA LYS A 877 -9.51 38.69 11.01
C LYS A 877 -8.18 39.43 11.06
N SER A 878 -7.45 39.24 9.97
CA SER A 878 -6.13 39.77 9.62
C SER A 878 -6.09 41.28 9.38
N SER A 879 -4.86 41.78 9.27
CA SER A 879 -4.53 42.88 8.37
C SER A 879 -3.08 42.73 7.89
N ASP A 880 -2.93 42.48 6.58
CA ASP A 880 -1.72 42.65 5.76
C ASP A 880 -1.37 44.13 5.53
N THR A 881 -0.11 44.40 5.21
CA THR A 881 0.27 45.40 4.19
C THR A 881 1.54 44.99 3.43
N HIS A 882 1.44 44.99 2.10
CA HIS A 882 2.49 44.78 1.08
C HIS A 882 3.39 46.01 0.82
N ALA A 883 4.66 45.77 0.44
CA ALA A 883 5.44 46.40 -0.67
C ALA A 883 6.90 45.85 -0.66
N ALA A 884 7.32 44.96 -1.58
CA ALA A 884 7.95 45.19 -2.90
C ALA A 884 9.29 45.96 -2.86
N ALA A 885 10.43 45.53 -3.39
CA ALA A 885 10.90 44.31 -4.07
C ALA A 885 12.45 44.34 -4.09
N ASP A 886 13.11 43.22 -3.83
CA ASP A 886 14.12 42.54 -4.69
C ASP A 886 15.05 41.64 -3.83
N HIS A 887 15.40 40.49 -4.40
CA HIS A 887 16.33 39.44 -3.95
C HIS A 887 15.96 38.52 -2.76
N THR A 888 15.50 37.31 -3.14
CA THR A 888 15.74 35.99 -2.50
C THR A 888 15.37 35.80 -1.02
N GLN A 889 14.34 34.97 -0.72
CA GLN A 889 14.42 33.81 0.21
C GLN A 889 13.07 33.14 0.61
N HIS A 890 13.19 31.82 0.83
CA HIS A 890 12.42 30.85 1.65
C HIS A 890 11.93 31.36 3.03
N ASN A 891 11.03 30.75 3.84
CA ASN A 891 10.08 29.63 3.82
C ASN A 891 9.15 29.81 5.04
N GLY A 892 8.00 29.13 5.08
CA GLY A 892 7.11 29.05 6.25
C GLY A 892 6.87 27.64 6.79
N ALA A 893 7.80 26.71 6.55
CA ALA A 893 8.04 25.46 7.28
C ALA A 893 9.45 25.03 6.86
N THR A 894 10.42 25.33 7.71
CA THR A 894 11.84 25.44 7.35
C THR A 894 12.53 24.08 7.33
N ASP A 895 13.37 23.90 6.30
CA ASP A 895 14.45 22.92 6.26
C ASP A 895 15.24 22.95 7.57
N ASN A 896 15.30 21.81 8.29
CA ASN A 896 16.33 21.57 9.32
C ASN A 896 17.63 21.07 8.67
N ALA A 897 17.93 21.51 7.45
CA ALA A 897 19.26 21.34 6.88
C ALA A 897 20.18 22.38 7.53
N PRO A 898 21.35 21.97 8.06
CA PRO A 898 22.34 22.91 8.59
C PRO A 898 22.61 24.03 7.58
N HIS A 899 22.48 25.29 8.01
CA HIS A 899 22.87 26.40 7.15
C HIS A 899 24.40 26.36 7.05
N THR A 900 24.93 26.07 5.86
CA THR A 900 26.37 25.88 5.63
C THR A 900 26.94 27.10 4.93
N LEU A 901 28.00 27.68 5.50
CA LEU A 901 28.71 28.87 5.02
C LEU A 901 30.22 28.63 4.94
N GLY A 902 30.94 29.55 4.33
CA GLY A 902 32.39 29.56 4.32
C GLY A 902 33.01 28.77 3.17
N ASP A 903 34.30 28.46 3.34
CA ASP A 903 35.10 27.80 2.33
C ASP A 903 34.71 26.32 2.19
N SER A 904 34.70 25.80 0.96
CA SER A 904 34.24 24.44 0.68
C SER A 904 35.10 23.33 1.28
N ASP A 905 36.35 23.64 1.64
CA ASP A 905 37.34 22.75 2.24
C ASP A 905 37.45 22.89 3.77
N ALA A 906 36.72 23.84 4.36
CA ALA A 906 36.56 23.98 5.81
C ALA A 906 35.20 24.63 6.14
N PRO A 907 34.07 23.98 5.81
CA PRO A 907 32.75 24.61 5.90
C PRO A 907 32.32 24.87 7.36
N VAL A 908 31.48 25.89 7.52
CA VAL A 908 30.86 26.27 8.79
C VAL A 908 29.39 25.86 8.76
N HIS A 909 29.02 24.85 9.54
CA HIS A 909 27.66 24.34 9.68
C HIS A 909 26.97 24.97 10.89
N LEU A 910 25.82 25.61 10.68
CA LEU A 910 25.07 26.31 11.72
C LEU A 910 23.79 25.55 12.11
N SER A 911 23.58 25.37 13.41
CA SER A 911 22.35 24.80 14.01
C SER A 911 21.13 25.73 13.86
N ALA A 912 21.32 27.04 13.96
CA ALA A 912 20.24 28.03 13.92
C ALA A 912 20.37 28.99 12.72
N PRO A 913 19.26 29.51 12.18
CA PRO A 913 19.29 30.50 11.11
C PRO A 913 19.87 31.84 11.59
N LEU A 914 20.64 32.50 10.71
CA LEU A 914 21.15 33.85 10.93
C LEU A 914 20.05 34.90 10.73
N LYS A 915 20.11 36.00 11.50
CA LYS A 915 19.32 37.21 11.17
C LYS A 915 19.71 37.71 9.78
N ALA A 916 18.73 38.24 9.03
CA ALA A 916 18.95 38.76 7.68
C ALA A 916 20.15 39.73 7.56
N SER A 917 20.39 40.57 8.59
CA SER A 917 21.53 41.47 8.64
C SER A 917 22.88 40.74 8.76
N ALA A 918 22.95 39.68 9.57
CA ALA A 918 24.16 38.88 9.72
C ALA A 918 24.41 38.00 8.48
N GLN A 919 23.34 37.46 7.89
CA GLN A 919 23.43 36.68 6.65
C GLN A 919 23.97 37.52 5.49
N ALA A 920 23.56 38.78 5.37
CA ALA A 920 24.08 39.71 4.36
C ALA A 920 25.56 40.06 4.59
N GLU A 921 26.01 40.19 5.84
CA GLU A 921 27.39 40.58 6.17
C GLU A 921 28.39 39.42 6.04
N LEU A 922 27.93 38.19 6.30
CA LEU A 922 28.73 36.97 6.18
C LEU A 922 28.76 36.38 4.75
N ALA A 923 27.98 36.94 3.82
CA ALA A 923 27.92 36.46 2.44
C ALA A 923 29.30 36.56 1.75
N GLY A 924 29.85 35.42 1.34
CA GLY A 924 31.14 35.34 0.65
C GLY A 924 32.38 35.56 1.52
N LYS A 925 32.23 35.50 2.84
CA LYS A 925 33.34 35.52 3.80
C LYS A 925 33.99 34.14 3.94
N SER A 926 35.30 34.13 4.17
CA SER A 926 36.03 32.89 4.48
C SER A 926 35.56 32.30 5.81
N SER A 927 35.78 31.00 6.02
CA SER A 927 35.37 30.32 7.26
C SER A 927 36.00 30.96 8.51
N ALA A 928 37.25 31.45 8.39
CA ALA A 928 37.93 32.18 9.46
C ALA A 928 37.28 33.54 9.77
N GLU A 929 36.91 34.31 8.75
CA GLU A 929 36.19 35.59 8.93
C GLU A 929 34.80 35.38 9.51
N ILE A 930 34.12 34.28 9.15
CA ILE A 930 32.82 33.90 9.72
C ILE A 930 32.98 33.57 11.21
N LEU A 931 33.97 32.77 11.57
CA LEU A 931 34.26 32.43 12.96
C LEU A 931 34.63 33.64 13.82
N ASP A 932 35.45 34.56 13.31
CA ASP A 932 35.79 35.80 14.01
C ASP A 932 34.54 36.67 14.21
N TYR A 933 33.70 36.79 13.19
CA TYR A 933 32.44 37.52 13.29
C TYR A 933 31.47 36.91 14.31
N LEU A 934 31.33 35.58 14.32
CA LEU A 934 30.49 34.86 15.28
C LEU A 934 31.06 34.94 16.70
N GLY A 935 32.38 34.94 16.86
CA GLY A 935 33.05 35.16 18.14
C GLY A 935 32.82 36.56 18.69
N GLU A 936 32.85 37.60 17.84
CA GLU A 936 32.66 38.99 18.26
C GLU A 936 31.19 39.36 18.54
N ARG A 937 30.25 38.77 17.79
CA ARG A 937 28.81 39.11 17.88
C ARG A 937 27.97 38.07 18.62
N GLY A 938 28.49 36.87 18.88
CA GLY A 938 27.83 35.81 19.65
C GLY A 938 26.40 35.53 19.19
N GLY A 939 25.50 35.32 20.15
CA GLY A 939 24.08 35.04 19.91
C GLY A 939 23.29 36.15 19.19
N ASP A 940 23.86 37.36 19.06
CA ASP A 940 23.20 38.45 18.32
C ASP A 940 23.09 38.17 16.82
N ALA A 941 23.93 37.27 16.29
CA ALA A 941 23.92 36.90 14.87
C ALA A 941 22.72 36.02 14.47
N PHE A 942 22.06 35.34 15.42
CA PHE A 942 21.08 34.29 15.14
C PHE A 942 19.64 34.74 15.42
N THR A 943 18.69 34.17 14.67
CA THR A 943 17.28 34.15 15.03
C THR A 943 16.99 32.87 15.81
N PHE A 944 16.86 33.00 17.12
CA PHE A 944 16.45 31.89 17.97
C PHE A 944 14.95 31.64 17.85
N ASP A 945 14.56 30.38 17.74
CA ASP A 945 13.15 30.02 17.88
C ASP A 945 12.73 30.08 19.37
N ALA A 946 11.42 30.08 19.64
CA ALA A 946 10.91 30.05 21.01
C ALA A 946 10.78 28.63 21.58
N ALA A 947 11.07 27.59 20.79
CA ALA A 947 10.81 26.19 21.10
C ALA A 947 12.08 25.41 21.50
N GLU A 948 13.26 26.02 21.34
CA GLU A 948 14.58 25.43 21.56
C GLU A 948 14.74 24.10 20.78
N THR A 949 14.41 24.12 19.48
CA THR A 949 14.40 22.94 18.63
C THR A 949 15.79 22.27 18.55
N PRO A 950 15.92 20.94 18.75
CA PRO A 950 17.18 20.21 18.56
C PRO A 950 17.63 20.11 17.10
N HIS A 951 18.94 20.21 16.84
CA HIS A 951 19.53 19.99 15.51
C HIS A 951 20.58 18.88 15.49
N ASN A 952 20.73 18.23 14.32
CA ASN A 952 21.82 17.30 14.05
C ASN A 952 22.77 17.93 13.03
N LEU A 953 24.02 18.17 13.42
CA LEU A 953 25.07 18.67 12.54
C LEU A 953 26.07 17.55 12.26
N THR A 954 26.40 17.33 10.98
CA THR A 954 27.39 16.32 10.57
C THR A 954 28.38 16.96 9.61
N GLY A 955 29.65 16.98 10.00
CA GLY A 955 30.77 17.40 9.19
C GLY A 955 31.14 16.35 8.15
N THR A 956 32.16 16.69 7.37
CA THR A 956 32.72 15.89 6.29
C THR A 956 33.93 15.08 6.79
N ASP A 957 34.80 14.63 5.88
CA ASP A 957 36.10 14.04 6.25
C ASP A 957 37.23 15.10 6.24
N GLY A 958 36.87 16.39 6.29
CA GLY A 958 37.78 17.55 6.28
C GLY A 958 37.83 18.26 7.64
N ASN A 959 38.47 19.44 7.71
CA ASN A 959 38.47 20.22 8.95
C ASN A 959 37.20 21.07 9.02
N ASP A 960 36.20 20.61 9.73
CA ASP A 960 34.88 21.22 9.76
C ASP A 960 34.68 22.14 10.98
N THR A 961 33.77 23.09 10.85
CA THR A 961 33.34 23.94 11.97
C THR A 961 31.84 23.76 12.19
N LEU A 962 31.45 23.27 13.35
CA LEU A 962 30.07 22.98 13.70
C LEU A 962 29.62 23.92 14.83
N VAL A 963 28.66 24.79 14.56
CA VAL A 963 28.22 25.86 15.48
C VAL A 963 26.84 25.54 16.07
N ALA A 964 26.82 25.21 17.36
CA ALA A 964 25.63 25.02 18.18
C ALA A 964 25.24 26.35 18.85
N ALA A 965 24.01 26.84 18.59
CA ALA A 965 23.56 28.15 19.06
C ALA A 965 22.19 28.12 19.76
N SER A 966 21.39 27.05 19.64
CA SER A 966 20.06 26.91 20.26
C SER A 966 19.59 25.46 20.26
N GLY A 967 18.92 25.04 21.33
CA GLY A 967 18.37 23.68 21.45
C GLY A 967 19.42 22.65 21.88
N ALA A 968 18.98 21.39 22.00
CA ALA A 968 19.83 20.26 22.39
C ALA A 968 20.47 19.63 21.15
N ASP A 969 21.57 20.20 20.67
CA ASP A 969 22.16 19.83 19.39
C ASP A 969 23.04 18.57 19.49
N THR A 970 23.03 17.74 18.45
CA THR A 970 23.92 16.57 18.30
C THR A 970 24.88 16.80 17.14
N LEU A 971 26.18 16.86 17.45
CA LEU A 971 27.23 17.21 16.50
C LEU A 971 28.12 15.99 16.24
N LYS A 972 28.48 15.77 14.97
CA LYS A 972 29.43 14.75 14.54
C LYS A 972 30.43 15.38 13.58
N GLY A 973 31.71 15.42 13.95
CA GLY A 973 32.78 16.05 13.18
C GLY A 973 33.13 15.27 11.91
N GLY A 974 33.36 13.96 12.05
CA GLY A 974 33.90 13.13 10.99
C GLY A 974 35.41 12.92 11.16
N ASN A 975 36.15 12.84 10.05
CA ASN A 975 37.61 12.77 10.10
C ASN A 975 38.17 14.18 9.88
N GLY A 976 39.22 14.59 10.60
CA GLY A 976 39.80 15.92 10.45
C GLY A 976 40.12 16.56 11.79
N ALA A 977 40.60 17.80 11.76
CA ALA A 977 40.78 18.62 12.96
C ALA A 977 39.58 19.57 13.08
N ASP A 978 38.52 19.09 13.71
CA ASP A 978 37.21 19.75 13.72
C ASP A 978 37.08 20.77 14.85
N GLN A 979 36.17 21.72 14.66
CA GLN A 979 35.85 22.74 15.65
C GLN A 979 34.38 22.69 16.03
N PHE A 980 34.10 22.34 17.29
CA PHE A 980 32.77 22.36 17.87
C PHE A 980 32.58 23.67 18.65
N VAL A 981 31.82 24.59 18.09
CA VAL A 981 31.62 25.93 18.64
C VAL A 981 30.26 26.03 19.31
N PHE A 982 30.24 26.31 20.61
CA PHE A 982 29.01 26.48 21.38
C PHE A 982 28.84 27.96 21.70
N ILE A 983 27.83 28.57 21.09
CA ILE A 983 27.42 29.94 21.36
C ILE A 983 26.44 29.91 22.53
N THR A 984 26.93 30.31 23.69
CA THR A 984 26.18 30.16 24.93
C THR A 984 25.18 31.31 25.05
N ASN A 985 23.88 31.00 24.97
CA ASN A 985 22.79 31.96 25.18
C ASN A 985 22.27 31.83 26.62
N PRO A 986 22.05 32.91 27.38
CA PRO A 986 21.32 32.83 28.65
C PRO A 986 19.89 32.35 28.38
N LEU A 987 19.61 31.08 28.66
CA LEU A 987 18.29 30.46 28.51
C LEU A 987 17.25 31.28 29.28
N LYS A 988 16.08 31.50 28.67
CA LYS A 988 14.99 32.31 29.27
C LYS A 988 14.43 31.72 30.57
N ASN A 989 14.69 30.44 30.87
CA ASN A 989 14.26 29.74 32.08
C ASN A 989 15.42 28.95 32.69
N ALA A 990 15.80 29.27 33.93
CA ALA A 990 16.99 28.75 34.62
C ALA A 990 16.90 27.28 35.11
N GLU A 991 15.93 26.48 34.67
CA GLU A 991 15.67 25.14 35.25
C GLU A 991 15.96 23.93 34.35
N SER A 992 16.34 24.10 33.08
CA SER A 992 16.65 22.94 32.22
C SER A 992 17.65 23.30 31.11
N PRO A 993 18.96 23.07 31.29
CA PRO A 993 19.94 23.33 30.23
C PRO A 993 19.75 22.40 29.04
N ALA A 994 19.99 22.91 27.83
CA ALA A 994 19.97 22.14 26.61
C ALA A 994 21.13 21.12 26.60
N LEU A 995 20.80 19.83 26.44
CA LEU A 995 21.75 18.71 26.46
C LEU A 995 22.42 18.52 25.10
N ASN A 996 23.41 19.36 24.80
CA ASN A 996 24.22 19.23 23.59
C ASN A 996 25.12 17.99 23.64
N GLN A 997 25.45 17.43 22.47
CA GLN A 997 26.27 16.22 22.34
C GLN A 997 27.29 16.32 21.21
N ILE A 998 28.49 15.77 21.42
CA ILE A 998 29.50 15.50 20.39
C ILE A 998 29.70 13.98 20.31
N LEU A 999 29.47 13.39 19.14
CA LEU A 999 29.43 11.94 18.94
C LEU A 999 30.80 11.29 18.68
N ASP A 1000 31.81 12.06 18.27
CA ASP A 1000 33.08 11.53 17.77
C ASP A 1000 34.29 12.44 18.05
N LEU A 1001 34.41 12.98 19.27
CA LEU A 1001 35.51 13.86 19.65
C LEU A 1001 36.87 13.13 19.60
N ASN A 1002 37.82 13.69 18.85
CA ASN A 1002 39.23 13.36 18.85
C ASN A 1002 40.05 14.48 19.52
N THR A 1003 40.29 14.39 20.82
CA THR A 1003 40.99 15.45 21.60
C THR A 1003 42.42 15.76 21.15
N GLY A 1004 43.05 14.90 20.35
CA GLY A 1004 44.35 15.16 19.73
C GLY A 1004 44.28 16.21 18.61
N GLU A 1005 43.18 16.23 17.85
CA GLU A 1005 43.02 17.00 16.61
C GLU A 1005 41.91 18.06 16.75
N ASP A 1006 40.77 17.68 17.32
CA ASP A 1006 39.57 18.51 17.44
C ASP A 1006 39.67 19.54 18.56
N ARG A 1007 38.89 20.61 18.44
CA ARG A 1007 38.79 21.67 19.45
C ARG A 1007 37.33 21.99 19.77
N ILE A 1008 37.06 22.17 21.06
CA ILE A 1008 35.78 22.67 21.56
C ILE A 1008 35.97 24.16 21.89
N ARG A 1009 35.13 25.03 21.33
CA ARG A 1009 35.17 26.47 21.58
C ARG A 1009 33.89 26.91 22.28
N LEU A 1010 34.03 27.43 23.49
CA LEU A 1010 32.90 28.00 24.23
C LEU A 1010 32.91 29.51 24.07
N VAL A 1011 31.82 30.08 23.56
CA VAL A 1011 31.73 31.53 23.27
C VAL A 1011 30.79 32.18 24.28
N ALA A 1012 31.34 32.98 25.19
CA ALA A 1012 30.57 33.58 26.31
C ALA A 1012 29.70 34.78 25.88
N GLY A 1013 30.00 35.39 24.73
CA GLY A 1013 29.33 36.60 24.25
C GLY A 1013 29.75 37.88 24.99
N LYS A 1014 29.32 39.04 24.46
CA LYS A 1014 29.79 40.36 24.92
C LYS A 1014 29.31 40.68 26.35
N GLY A 1015 30.25 40.66 27.30
CA GLY A 1015 29.99 40.95 28.72
C GLY A 1015 29.76 39.72 29.59
N GLY A 1016 29.73 38.52 28.99
CA GLY A 1016 29.62 37.25 29.70
C GLY A 1016 30.99 36.71 30.18
N THR A 1017 30.98 35.76 31.11
CA THR A 1017 32.19 35.05 31.55
C THR A 1017 31.86 33.60 31.87
N ILE A 1018 32.65 32.66 31.31
CA ILE A 1018 32.54 31.24 31.63
C ILE A 1018 33.42 30.89 32.84
N LYS A 1019 32.85 30.16 33.80
CA LYS A 1019 33.51 29.73 35.05
C LYS A 1019 33.14 28.27 35.35
N ASN A 1020 33.80 27.70 36.36
CA ASN A 1020 33.55 26.33 36.84
C ASN A 1020 33.64 25.24 35.75
N LEU A 1021 34.41 25.50 34.68
CA LEU A 1021 34.65 24.55 33.59
C LEU A 1021 35.37 23.31 34.12
N HIS A 1022 34.73 22.14 34.02
CA HIS A 1022 35.30 20.86 34.38
C HIS A 1022 34.68 19.71 33.57
N TYR A 1023 35.40 18.61 33.43
CA TYR A 1023 34.89 17.40 32.78
C TYR A 1023 34.53 16.34 33.82
N ASN A 1024 33.30 15.83 33.74
CA ASN A 1024 32.79 14.75 34.58
C ASN A 1024 32.91 13.41 33.85
N ALA A 1025 33.95 12.63 34.18
CA ALA A 1025 34.22 11.34 33.53
C ALA A 1025 33.14 10.27 33.81
N GLU A 1026 32.40 10.34 34.91
CA GLU A 1026 31.32 9.37 35.21
C GLU A 1026 30.06 9.63 34.37
N LYS A 1027 29.80 10.89 34.04
CA LYS A 1027 28.63 11.31 33.25
C LYS A 1027 28.95 11.55 31.78
N HIS A 1028 30.23 11.55 31.43
CA HIS A 1028 30.75 11.95 30.12
C HIS A 1028 30.37 13.38 29.71
N THR A 1029 30.28 14.30 30.67
CA THR A 1029 29.85 15.70 30.42
C THR A 1029 30.96 16.72 30.64
N LEU A 1030 31.07 17.71 29.74
CA LEU A 1030 31.81 18.95 29.96
C LEU A 1030 30.86 19.99 30.56
N ASP A 1031 31.06 20.30 31.83
CA ASP A 1031 30.18 21.13 32.64
C ASP A 1031 30.81 22.51 32.88
N TYR A 1032 30.04 23.58 32.70
CA TYR A 1032 30.50 24.97 32.91
C TYR A 1032 29.35 25.91 33.25
N ASP A 1033 29.66 27.01 33.93
CA ASP A 1033 28.70 28.06 34.27
C ASP A 1033 28.95 29.30 33.41
N LEU A 1034 27.89 29.86 32.82
CA LEU A 1034 27.92 31.14 32.13
C LEU A 1034 27.37 32.24 33.04
N ASP A 1035 28.19 33.23 33.37
CA ASP A 1035 27.72 34.48 33.97
C ASP A 1035 27.43 35.51 32.86
N ASP A 1036 26.22 36.07 32.80
CA ASP A 1036 25.79 36.98 31.71
C ASP A 1036 26.17 38.47 31.92
N GLY A 1037 26.90 38.78 33.00
CA GLY A 1037 27.26 40.15 33.39
C GLY A 1037 26.12 40.94 34.06
N ALA A 1038 24.91 40.40 34.14
CA ALA A 1038 23.73 40.96 34.82
C ALA A 1038 23.44 40.29 36.18
N ASN A 1039 24.44 39.62 36.77
CA ASN A 1039 24.38 38.82 38.00
C ASN A 1039 23.52 37.54 37.92
N HIS A 1040 23.27 37.00 36.71
CA HIS A 1040 22.73 35.65 36.57
C HIS A 1040 23.83 34.68 36.15
N SER A 1041 23.74 33.43 36.65
CA SER A 1041 24.66 32.35 36.35
C SER A 1041 23.87 31.13 35.88
N TYR A 1042 24.25 30.56 34.74
CA TYR A 1042 23.55 29.45 34.08
C TYR A 1042 24.48 28.25 33.95
N HIS A 1043 24.08 27.10 34.53
CA HIS A 1043 24.82 25.85 34.38
C HIS A 1043 24.55 25.22 33.02
N ASN A 1044 25.61 24.81 32.32
CA ASN A 1044 25.55 24.17 31.01
C ASN A 1044 26.39 22.89 31.02
N SER A 1045 25.97 21.90 30.23
CA SER A 1045 26.64 20.61 30.10
C SER A 1045 26.63 20.13 28.65
N ILE A 1046 27.74 19.60 28.16
CA ILE A 1046 27.86 18.98 26.83
C ILE A 1046 28.29 17.53 27.00
N THR A 1047 27.55 16.58 26.43
CA THR A 1047 27.92 15.15 26.45
C THR A 1047 28.99 14.89 25.39
N LEU A 1048 30.07 14.19 25.75
CA LEU A 1048 31.21 13.92 24.88
C LEU A 1048 31.42 12.42 24.68
N HIS A 1049 31.48 11.99 23.43
CA HIS A 1049 31.85 10.63 23.03
C HIS A 1049 33.19 10.67 22.28
N ALA A 1050 34.13 9.78 22.64
CA ALA A 1050 35.42 9.66 21.94
C ALA A 1050 35.25 8.96 20.58
N HIS A 1051 35.94 9.44 19.55
CA HIS A 1051 35.88 8.88 18.18
C HIS A 1051 36.23 7.38 18.09
N ASP A 1052 37.11 6.88 18.97
CA ASP A 1052 37.60 5.50 19.02
C ASP A 1052 37.01 4.70 20.21
N GLY A 1053 36.08 5.31 20.96
CA GLY A 1053 35.41 4.71 22.10
C GLY A 1053 36.24 4.59 23.39
N HIS A 1054 37.44 5.20 23.49
CA HIS A 1054 38.16 5.22 24.77
C HIS A 1054 37.49 6.16 25.80
N THR A 1055 37.81 5.98 27.08
CA THR A 1055 37.31 6.86 28.15
C THR A 1055 38.13 8.14 28.20
N LEU A 1056 37.52 9.26 27.87
CA LEU A 1056 38.14 10.59 27.95
C LEU A 1056 38.54 10.95 29.39
N THR A 1057 39.69 11.58 29.56
CA THR A 1057 40.15 12.14 30.83
C THR A 1057 39.90 13.65 30.92
N GLN A 1058 39.91 14.20 32.14
CA GLN A 1058 39.75 15.63 32.34
C GLN A 1058 40.88 16.43 31.68
N GLU A 1059 42.12 15.96 31.75
CA GLU A 1059 43.26 16.59 31.09
C GLU A 1059 43.12 16.63 29.56
N GLU A 1060 42.66 15.54 28.93
CA GLU A 1060 42.44 15.45 27.48
C GLU A 1060 41.34 16.41 27.01
N VAL A 1061 40.20 16.42 27.71
CA VAL A 1061 39.07 17.28 27.35
C VAL A 1061 39.43 18.75 27.55
N LEU A 1062 40.00 19.12 28.70
CA LEU A 1062 40.33 20.52 28.98
C LEU A 1062 41.48 21.05 28.09
N ALA A 1063 42.35 20.19 27.57
CA ALA A 1063 43.36 20.58 26.58
C ALA A 1063 42.76 20.91 25.20
N ALA A 1064 41.61 20.32 24.87
CA ALA A 1064 40.88 20.56 23.62
C ALA A 1064 39.92 21.77 23.71
N VAL A 1065 39.64 22.29 24.91
CA VAL A 1065 38.68 23.38 25.14
C VAL A 1065 39.36 24.75 25.16
N SER A 1066 38.79 25.71 24.43
CA SER A 1066 39.11 27.14 24.56
C SER A 1066 37.85 27.96 24.85
N ILE A 1067 38.04 29.04 25.61
CA ILE A 1067 36.98 30.01 25.91
C ILE A 1067 37.29 31.27 25.09
N LEU A 1068 36.30 31.75 24.34
CA LEU A 1068 36.37 32.92 23.47
C LEU A 1068 35.49 34.06 23.98
#